data_AF-A0A534V5T3-F1
#
_entry.id   AF-A0A534V5T3-F1
#
_cell.length_a   1.000
_cell.length_b   1.000
_cell.length_c   1.000
_cell.angle_alpha   90.00
_cell.angle_beta   90.00
_cell.angle_gamma   90.00
#
_symmetry.space_group_name_H-M   'P 1'
#
loop_
_entity.id
_entity.type
_entity.pdbx_description
1 polymer ?
#
loop_
_entity_poly.entity_id
_entity_poly.type
_entity_poly.pdbx_seq_one_letter_code
_entity_poly.pdbx_strand_id
1 'polypeptide(L)'
;MVITKELFASYLNCQTKAYLKSSAASCQQSKFGMWRSSWENNLRRQGMDFLQEKTGRKTVENPTEAELSNKGSAVYVNCSIEAGELRSSIDAAEKVELRGVKAQWIPYRCRLDKRAERHERLLLAYDALCLQTFTGVPVRVGKLVDGVGNRAKKVRLNSLLKAVQDHVRRMTDLLTQEKEPLLILNKHCIECEFRLRCRQKAVETDDLSLLSKMSLKERQKLQGKGIFTVKQLSYTFRPRRRRKSFRSNADNFSYPLRALAIREDKIHVAGTPTFTIQDNDCFLDVEGIPDYRFYYLAGLRFRLNDQIIQHSFWAGDRCDEEFMWNDLVKDLRVHGFGRIIHFGNFEKEFLTVMNKRYCKSKDQSEYVESLVQNAVNLLSVIYSRIYFPTSSNSLKDIAGYLGHRWPDEIGNGYEALLARHYWEVSGELSVKKALLSYNTSDCEGLHLVAYCVSKMCGQLSTAGPNEDSNFVDTNKLRGWGPFKFGQLNCAIPEFEYINRASYWDYQRERIVFRRPRLRKRIRMRRSRRRIKCPANKVIARRRTIVCPYCKSREIYKWGPRSKTVYDLKFSPAGVKRWVVNYQFDRHKCWQCKKTFMPQRKPWTRSKYGDGLIRSVVFLTIDLQISQQAAAKLIRQFFGLDLTGESVGRFKKTAAAFYEGTYKKILRTIVKGPLAHVDETKASLNGRSAYVWVLANQENVVYFVSESREGAKVHAILKEFKGILVSDFYSLYDSFGCPQQKCLIHLMRDLNDDLLREPFNEELKSVVKGFGSLVKPIVETVDSTDSGVVS
;
A
#
# COMPACT_ATOMS: atom_id res chain seq x y z
N MET A 1 -24.67 -38.33 -2.52
CA MET A 1 -23.18 -38.42 -2.60
C MET A 1 -22.64 -38.48 -1.19
N VAL A 2 -21.74 -39.41 -0.85
CA VAL A 2 -21.27 -39.55 0.54
C VAL A 2 -20.19 -38.49 0.85
N ILE A 3 -20.47 -37.66 1.85
CA ILE A 3 -19.51 -36.71 2.40
C ILE A 3 -18.67 -37.43 3.45
N THR A 4 -17.37 -37.53 3.23
CA THR A 4 -16.44 -38.10 4.23
C THR A 4 -15.79 -37.02 5.07
N LYS A 5 -15.27 -37.39 6.24
CA LYS A 5 -14.46 -36.52 7.12
C LYS A 5 -13.28 -35.89 6.37
N GLU A 6 -12.60 -36.64 5.51
CA GLU A 6 -11.45 -36.18 4.73
C GLU A 6 -11.86 -35.16 3.67
N LEU A 7 -13.04 -35.36 3.06
CA LEU A 7 -13.62 -34.43 2.08
C LEU A 7 -14.05 -33.12 2.77
N PHE A 8 -14.71 -33.22 3.92
CA PHE A 8 -15.08 -32.06 4.74
C PHE A 8 -13.85 -31.28 5.23
N ALA A 9 -12.81 -31.96 5.71
CA ALA A 9 -11.54 -31.34 6.07
C ALA A 9 -10.88 -30.62 4.88
N SER A 10 -10.95 -31.22 3.69
CA SER A 10 -10.44 -30.60 2.47
C SER A 10 -11.24 -29.35 2.11
N TYR A 11 -12.56 -29.35 2.26
CA TYR A 11 -13.42 -28.19 1.98
C TYR A 11 -13.18 -27.02 2.93
N LEU A 12 -12.99 -27.29 4.22
CA LEU A 12 -12.65 -26.25 5.21
C LEU A 12 -11.33 -25.52 4.88
N ASN A 13 -10.42 -26.21 4.19
CA ASN A 13 -9.13 -25.67 3.79
C ASN A 13 -9.16 -25.04 2.39
N CYS A 14 -9.82 -25.68 1.43
CA CYS A 14 -9.91 -25.24 0.04
C CYS A 14 -11.06 -25.94 -0.70
N GLN A 15 -11.99 -25.16 -1.26
CA GLN A 15 -13.12 -25.69 -2.05
C GLN A 15 -12.65 -26.46 -3.29
N THR A 16 -11.65 -25.93 -4.00
CA THR A 16 -11.05 -26.62 -5.16
C THR A 16 -10.48 -27.98 -4.74
N LYS A 17 -9.78 -28.06 -3.60
CA LYS A 17 -9.24 -29.35 -3.12
C LYS A 17 -10.35 -30.38 -2.87
N ALA A 18 -11.45 -29.97 -2.24
CA ALA A 18 -12.58 -30.87 -2.00
C ALA A 18 -13.19 -31.37 -3.31
N TYR A 19 -13.43 -30.46 -4.27
CA TYR A 19 -13.93 -30.82 -5.59
C TYR A 19 -13.01 -31.83 -6.31
N LEU A 20 -11.69 -31.57 -6.31
CA LEU A 20 -10.71 -32.46 -6.97
C LEU A 20 -10.59 -33.84 -6.31
N LYS A 21 -10.72 -33.92 -4.98
CA LYS A 21 -10.77 -35.20 -4.28
C LYS A 21 -12.03 -35.99 -4.61
N SER A 22 -13.16 -35.31 -4.74
CA SER A 22 -14.42 -35.99 -5.07
C SER A 22 -14.45 -36.57 -6.47
N SER A 23 -13.76 -35.95 -7.43
CA SER A 23 -13.70 -36.39 -8.82
C SER A 23 -12.58 -37.44 -9.06
N ALA A 24 -12.05 -38.06 -8.00
CA ALA A 24 -10.96 -39.04 -8.05
C ALA A 24 -9.74 -38.62 -8.88
N ALA A 25 -9.41 -37.31 -8.89
CA ALA A 25 -8.25 -36.83 -9.63
C ALA A 25 -6.96 -37.47 -9.07
N SER A 26 -6.22 -38.17 -9.93
CA SER A 26 -4.98 -38.86 -9.54
C SER A 26 -3.97 -37.88 -8.95
N CYS A 27 -3.51 -38.14 -7.73
CA CYS A 27 -2.37 -37.45 -7.14
C CYS A 27 -1.20 -38.43 -7.04
N GLN A 28 0.01 -38.01 -7.43
CA GLN A 28 1.21 -38.78 -7.11
C GLN A 28 1.38 -38.83 -5.59
N GLN A 29 1.51 -40.04 -5.04
CA GLN A 29 2.01 -40.22 -3.68
C GLN A 29 3.45 -39.73 -3.64
N SER A 30 3.67 -38.58 -3.02
CA SER A 30 5.02 -38.05 -2.77
C SER A 30 5.57 -38.61 -1.46
N LYS A 31 6.90 -38.59 -1.31
CA LYS A 31 7.60 -38.90 -0.03
C LYS A 31 6.97 -38.15 1.16
N PHE A 32 6.49 -36.93 0.93
CA PHE A 32 5.80 -36.11 1.94
C PHE A 32 4.45 -36.68 2.40
N GLY A 33 3.73 -37.38 1.51
CA GLY A 33 2.52 -38.11 1.87
C GLY A 33 2.80 -39.23 2.88
N MET A 34 3.92 -39.93 2.72
CA MET A 34 4.38 -40.95 3.68
C MET A 34 4.76 -40.32 5.02
N TRP A 35 5.56 -39.25 5.04
CA TRP A 35 5.94 -38.55 6.27
C TRP A 35 4.72 -38.01 7.03
N ARG A 36 3.77 -37.39 6.31
CA ARG A 36 2.50 -36.93 6.90
C ARG A 36 1.72 -38.08 7.52
N SER A 37 1.57 -39.19 6.80
CA SER A 37 0.82 -40.35 7.30
C SER A 37 1.48 -40.95 8.55
N SER A 38 2.81 -41.07 8.55
CA SER A 38 3.58 -41.56 9.70
C SER A 38 3.37 -40.66 10.93
N TRP A 39 3.47 -39.35 10.74
CA TRP A 39 3.24 -38.37 11.82
C TRP A 39 1.81 -38.40 12.37
N GLU A 40 0.79 -38.39 11.50
CA GLU A 40 -0.61 -38.47 11.90
C GLU A 40 -0.90 -39.76 12.68
N ASN A 41 -0.36 -40.90 12.24
CA ASN A 41 -0.51 -42.18 12.94
C ASN A 41 0.15 -42.17 14.31
N ASN A 42 1.35 -41.58 14.43
CA ASN A 42 2.04 -41.48 15.71
C ASN A 42 1.27 -40.59 16.71
N LEU A 43 0.77 -39.44 16.27
CA LEU A 43 -0.05 -38.55 17.12
C LEU A 43 -1.35 -39.21 17.58
N ARG A 44 -2.01 -39.98 16.69
CA ARG A 44 -3.20 -40.76 17.05
C ARG A 44 -2.84 -41.78 18.12
N ARG A 45 -1.75 -42.55 17.94
CA ARG A 45 -1.29 -43.55 18.92
C ARG A 45 -1.06 -42.92 20.31
N GLN A 46 -0.26 -41.85 20.40
CA GLN A 46 0.00 -41.15 21.66
C GLN A 46 -1.28 -40.63 22.32
N GLY A 47 -2.21 -40.09 21.53
CA GLY A 47 -3.50 -39.64 22.02
C GLY A 47 -4.37 -40.78 22.54
N MET A 48 -4.29 -41.97 21.95
CA MET A 48 -5.02 -43.16 22.42
C MET A 48 -4.45 -43.70 23.72
N ASP A 49 -3.12 -43.81 23.82
CA ASP A 49 -2.43 -44.26 25.04
C ASP A 49 -2.88 -43.38 26.24
N PHE A 50 -2.90 -42.07 26.04
CA PHE A 50 -3.39 -41.11 27.03
C PHE A 50 -4.88 -41.32 27.40
N LEU A 51 -5.74 -41.62 26.43
CA LEU A 51 -7.16 -41.83 26.67
C LEU A 51 -7.43 -43.11 27.45
N GLN A 52 -6.67 -44.17 27.15
CA GLN A 52 -6.75 -45.44 27.87
C GLN A 52 -6.35 -45.26 29.34
N GLU A 53 -5.22 -44.61 29.61
CA GLU A 53 -4.76 -44.31 30.97
C GLU A 53 -5.77 -43.45 31.75
N LYS A 54 -6.33 -42.42 31.10
CA LYS A 54 -7.18 -41.44 31.79
C LYS A 54 -8.60 -41.92 32.06
N THR A 55 -9.16 -42.77 31.21
CA THR A 55 -10.56 -43.19 31.34
C THR A 55 -10.73 -44.43 32.21
N GLY A 56 -9.73 -45.33 32.27
CA GLY A 56 -9.79 -46.57 33.04
C GLY A 56 -10.94 -47.51 32.64
N ARG A 57 -11.54 -47.33 31.45
CA ARG A 57 -12.67 -48.12 30.95
C ARG A 57 -12.21 -49.17 29.96
N LYS A 58 -13.06 -50.18 29.73
CA LYS A 58 -12.85 -51.18 28.66
C LYS A 58 -12.77 -50.47 27.30
N THR A 59 -11.67 -50.69 26.59
CA THR A 59 -11.44 -50.17 25.24
C THR A 59 -11.82 -51.23 24.20
N VAL A 60 -12.52 -50.81 23.15
CA VAL A 60 -12.83 -51.65 21.98
C VAL A 60 -12.22 -50.96 20.76
N GLU A 61 -11.27 -51.62 20.09
CA GLU A 61 -10.63 -51.10 18.89
C GLU A 61 -11.39 -51.55 17.64
N ASN A 62 -11.54 -50.65 16.67
CA ASN A 62 -12.21 -50.89 15.38
C ASN A 62 -13.58 -51.59 15.56
N PRO A 63 -14.50 -51.03 16.35
CA PRO A 63 -15.75 -51.68 16.68
C PRO A 63 -16.64 -51.85 15.44
N THR A 64 -17.37 -52.96 15.41
CA THR A 64 -18.49 -53.17 14.49
C THR A 64 -19.71 -52.35 14.91
N GLU A 65 -20.65 -52.11 13.99
CA GLU A 65 -21.90 -51.39 14.29
C GLU A 65 -22.73 -52.06 15.41
N ALA A 66 -22.67 -53.39 15.49
CA ALA A 66 -23.31 -54.16 16.56
C ALA A 66 -22.68 -53.87 17.94
N GLU A 67 -21.36 -53.72 18.02
CA GLU A 67 -20.65 -53.45 19.27
C GLU A 67 -20.87 -52.02 19.80
N LEU A 68 -21.10 -51.06 18.90
CA LEU A 68 -21.51 -49.69 19.28
C LEU A 68 -22.89 -49.66 19.93
N SER A 69 -23.73 -50.66 19.64
CA SER A 69 -25.10 -50.80 20.16
C SER A 69 -25.18 -51.56 21.49
N ASN A 70 -24.08 -52.20 21.93
CA ASN A 70 -24.02 -52.96 23.19
C ASN A 70 -24.27 -52.09 24.43
N LYS A 71 -24.93 -52.64 25.45
CA LYS A 71 -25.14 -51.99 26.75
C LYS A 71 -23.82 -51.94 27.53
N GLY A 72 -23.61 -50.86 28.27
CA GLY A 72 -22.41 -50.62 29.07
C GLY A 72 -21.63 -49.37 28.69
N SER A 73 -20.78 -48.90 29.62
CA SER A 73 -19.87 -47.78 29.37
C SER A 73 -18.53 -48.30 28.85
N ALA A 74 -18.12 -47.86 27.66
CA ALA A 74 -16.88 -48.27 27.00
C ALA A 74 -16.27 -47.09 26.22
N VAL A 75 -14.97 -47.23 25.90
CA VAL A 75 -14.28 -46.33 24.96
C VAL A 75 -14.05 -47.08 23.67
N TYR A 76 -14.53 -46.52 22.58
CA TYR A 76 -14.44 -47.10 21.25
C TYR A 76 -13.39 -46.33 20.45
N VAL A 77 -12.40 -47.01 19.89
CA VAL A 77 -11.26 -46.41 19.18
C VAL A 77 -11.36 -46.73 17.68
N ASN A 78 -11.04 -45.77 16.83
CA ASN A 78 -11.13 -45.87 15.36
C ASN A 78 -12.53 -46.30 14.88
N CYS A 79 -13.57 -45.58 15.34
CA CYS A 79 -14.95 -45.90 14.97
C CYS A 79 -15.25 -45.40 13.55
N SER A 80 -15.49 -46.32 12.62
CA SER A 80 -16.06 -45.97 11.31
C SER A 80 -17.58 -45.86 11.43
N ILE A 81 -18.13 -44.68 11.19
CA ILE A 81 -19.58 -44.42 11.26
C ILE A 81 -20.09 -43.95 9.91
N GLU A 82 -21.14 -44.60 9.44
CA GLU A 82 -21.90 -44.23 8.27
C GLU A 82 -23.33 -43.85 8.68
N ALA A 83 -23.73 -42.62 8.38
CA ALA A 83 -24.99 -42.06 8.82
C ALA A 83 -25.66 -41.30 7.66
N GLY A 84 -26.42 -42.04 6.84
CA GLY A 84 -27.03 -41.52 5.62
C GLY A 84 -25.98 -41.11 4.59
N GLU A 85 -25.97 -39.83 4.20
CA GLU A 85 -24.96 -39.28 3.28
C GLU A 85 -23.65 -38.84 3.95
N LEU A 86 -23.48 -39.09 5.25
CA LEU A 86 -22.30 -38.69 6.02
C LEU A 86 -21.49 -39.91 6.45
N ARG A 87 -20.17 -39.86 6.26
CA ARG A 87 -19.23 -40.87 6.77
C ARG A 87 -18.13 -40.19 7.59
N SER A 88 -17.77 -40.78 8.72
CA SER A 88 -16.63 -40.34 9.52
C SER A 88 -15.84 -41.49 10.14
N SER A 89 -14.51 -41.35 10.15
CA SER A 89 -13.59 -42.17 10.93
C SER A 89 -13.25 -41.43 12.24
N ILE A 90 -13.95 -41.75 13.33
CA ILE A 90 -13.80 -41.05 14.61
C ILE A 90 -12.65 -41.66 15.39
N ASP A 91 -11.70 -40.82 15.80
CA ASP A 91 -10.48 -41.27 16.48
C ASP A 91 -10.84 -42.06 17.75
N ALA A 92 -11.69 -41.50 18.63
CA ALA A 92 -12.31 -42.28 19.70
C ALA A 92 -13.69 -41.71 20.11
N ALA A 93 -14.55 -42.56 20.67
CA ALA A 93 -15.85 -42.18 21.21
C ALA A 93 -16.10 -42.87 22.56
N GLU A 94 -16.37 -42.09 23.61
CA GLU A 94 -16.74 -42.61 24.92
C GLU A 94 -18.25 -42.67 25.04
N LYS A 95 -18.77 -43.86 25.36
CA LYS A 95 -20.16 -44.06 25.73
C LYS A 95 -20.27 -44.09 27.25
N VAL A 96 -21.10 -43.20 27.80
CA VAL A 96 -21.36 -43.10 29.24
C VAL A 96 -22.82 -43.41 29.48
N GLU A 97 -23.09 -44.56 30.11
CA GLU A 97 -24.43 -44.94 30.54
C GLU A 97 -24.61 -44.60 32.03
N LEU A 98 -25.52 -43.68 32.33
CA LEU A 98 -25.95 -43.35 33.69
C LEU A 98 -27.29 -44.04 33.96
N ARG A 99 -27.46 -44.62 35.17
CA ARG A 99 -28.70 -45.30 35.55
C ARG A 99 -29.92 -44.38 35.33
N GLY A 100 -30.87 -44.83 34.50
CA GLY A 100 -32.12 -44.11 34.22
C GLY A 100 -32.04 -43.00 33.16
N VAL A 101 -30.89 -42.77 32.52
CA VAL A 101 -30.70 -41.74 31.47
C VAL A 101 -30.26 -42.41 30.16
N LYS A 102 -30.71 -41.88 29.01
CA LYS A 102 -30.19 -42.31 27.69
C LYS A 102 -28.65 -42.15 27.67
N ALA A 103 -27.96 -43.16 27.12
CA ALA A 103 -26.50 -43.16 27.00
C ALA A 103 -25.98 -41.86 26.41
N GLN A 104 -24.94 -41.27 27.00
CA GLN A 104 -24.31 -40.05 26.49
C GLN A 104 -23.04 -40.41 25.70
N TRP A 105 -22.91 -39.85 24.50
CA TRP A 105 -21.73 -40.01 23.66
C TRP A 105 -20.83 -38.79 23.74
N ILE A 106 -19.51 -39.02 23.83
CA ILE A 106 -18.48 -37.98 23.83
C ILE A 106 -17.41 -38.37 22.80
N PRO A 107 -17.37 -37.72 21.61
CA PRO A 107 -16.29 -37.93 20.67
C PRO A 107 -15.00 -37.26 21.15
N TYR A 108 -13.90 -37.93 20.85
CA TYR A 108 -12.54 -37.51 21.06
C TYR A 108 -11.85 -37.38 19.72
N ARG A 109 -11.05 -36.32 19.60
CA ARG A 109 -10.25 -36.07 18.41
C ARG A 109 -8.83 -35.69 18.81
N CYS A 110 -7.86 -36.37 18.23
CA CYS A 110 -6.45 -36.06 18.40
C CYS A 110 -6.10 -34.85 17.52
N ARG A 111 -5.61 -33.78 18.14
CA ARG A 111 -5.25 -32.55 17.43
C ARG A 111 -3.95 -32.76 16.66
N LEU A 112 -3.96 -32.40 15.38
CA LEU A 112 -2.77 -32.41 14.53
C LEU A 112 -2.05 -31.05 14.55
N ASP A 113 -2.79 -29.94 14.64
CA ASP A 113 -2.25 -28.57 14.62
C ASP A 113 -2.82 -27.71 15.77
N LYS A 114 -1.95 -27.03 16.55
CA LYS A 114 -2.41 -26.13 17.62
C LYS A 114 -2.99 -24.82 17.09
N ARG A 115 -2.56 -24.37 15.90
CA ARG A 115 -2.91 -23.09 15.27
C ARG A 115 -4.29 -23.10 14.60
N ALA A 116 -4.75 -24.27 14.18
CA ALA A 116 -6.04 -24.45 13.50
C ALA A 116 -7.19 -24.84 14.45
N GLU A 117 -7.25 -24.28 15.67
CA GLU A 117 -8.25 -24.68 16.69
C GLU A 117 -9.70 -24.61 16.16
N ARG A 118 -10.03 -23.62 15.32
CA ARG A 118 -11.36 -23.51 14.74
C ARG A 118 -11.68 -24.67 13.79
N HIS A 119 -10.74 -25.07 12.93
CA HIS A 119 -10.89 -26.19 12.00
C HIS A 119 -11.05 -27.52 12.76
N GLU A 120 -10.20 -27.76 13.75
CA GLU A 120 -10.27 -28.96 14.59
C GLU A 120 -11.59 -29.06 15.36
N ARG A 121 -12.12 -27.92 15.82
CA ARG A 121 -13.45 -27.85 16.47
C ARG A 121 -14.59 -28.15 15.50
N LEU A 122 -14.49 -27.73 14.24
CA LEU A 122 -15.49 -28.05 13.22
C LEU A 122 -15.42 -29.52 12.81
N LEU A 123 -14.23 -30.11 12.71
CA LEU A 123 -14.06 -31.54 12.46
C LEU A 123 -14.59 -32.40 13.60
N LEU A 124 -14.32 -32.02 14.86
CA LEU A 124 -14.93 -32.67 16.02
C LEU A 124 -16.46 -32.53 16.04
N ALA A 125 -17.00 -31.39 15.61
CA ALA A 125 -18.44 -31.20 15.49
C ALA A 125 -19.04 -32.01 14.33
N TYR A 126 -18.28 -32.26 13.25
CA TYR A 126 -18.65 -33.18 12.18
C TYR A 126 -18.70 -34.64 12.68
N ASP A 127 -17.70 -35.07 13.45
CA ASP A 127 -17.69 -36.38 14.10
C ASP A 127 -18.93 -36.56 14.99
N ALA A 128 -19.28 -35.53 15.76
CA ALA A 128 -20.49 -35.51 16.59
C ALA A 128 -21.79 -35.53 15.77
N LEU A 129 -21.83 -34.87 14.61
CA LEU A 129 -22.97 -34.89 13.69
C LEU A 129 -23.20 -36.30 13.13
N CYS A 130 -22.13 -37.02 12.76
CA CYS A 130 -22.23 -38.42 12.32
C CYS A 130 -22.71 -39.33 13.46
N LEU A 131 -22.11 -39.20 14.66
CA LEU A 131 -22.52 -39.96 15.85
C LEU A 131 -23.99 -39.75 16.23
N GLN A 132 -24.47 -38.50 16.27
CA GLN A 132 -25.87 -38.24 16.65
C GLN A 132 -26.85 -38.75 15.59
N THR A 133 -26.46 -38.75 14.32
CA THR A 133 -27.31 -39.22 13.21
C THR A 133 -27.37 -40.75 13.20
N PHE A 134 -26.25 -41.43 13.49
CA PHE A 134 -26.19 -42.89 13.61
C PHE A 134 -26.93 -43.41 14.85
N THR A 135 -26.69 -42.80 16.02
CA THR A 135 -27.23 -43.30 17.30
C THR A 135 -28.61 -42.76 17.66
N GLY A 136 -29.07 -41.70 16.99
CA GLY A 136 -30.27 -40.95 17.38
C GLY A 136 -30.16 -40.18 18.71
N VAL A 137 -28.96 -40.13 19.32
CA VAL A 137 -28.71 -39.47 20.61
C VAL A 137 -27.98 -38.13 20.39
N PRO A 138 -28.46 -37.02 20.99
CA PRO A 138 -27.82 -35.72 20.83
C PRO A 138 -26.44 -35.65 21.50
N VAL A 139 -25.41 -35.32 20.72
CA VAL A 139 -24.03 -35.15 21.18
C VAL A 139 -23.74 -33.68 21.50
N ARG A 140 -23.73 -33.33 22.79
CA ARG A 140 -23.59 -31.91 23.25
C ARG A 140 -22.14 -31.45 23.46
N VAL A 141 -21.24 -32.40 23.71
CA VAL A 141 -19.86 -32.15 24.12
C VAL A 141 -18.93 -33.10 23.39
N GLY A 142 -17.81 -32.59 22.92
CA GLY A 142 -16.66 -33.39 22.49
C GLY A 142 -15.39 -32.96 23.21
N LYS A 143 -14.31 -33.73 23.07
CA LYS A 143 -13.01 -33.42 23.66
C LYS A 143 -11.91 -33.43 22.60
N LEU A 144 -11.08 -32.40 22.60
CA LEU A 144 -9.86 -32.34 21.80
C LEU A 144 -8.68 -32.79 22.64
N VAL A 145 -7.94 -33.79 22.17
CA VAL A 145 -6.76 -34.36 22.84
C VAL A 145 -5.50 -33.78 22.21
N ASP A 146 -4.62 -33.22 23.04
CA ASP A 146 -3.28 -32.79 22.63
C ASP A 146 -2.34 -33.99 22.73
N GLY A 147 -1.94 -34.57 21.59
CA GLY A 147 -1.18 -35.83 21.53
C GLY A 147 0.19 -35.76 22.22
N VAL A 148 0.81 -34.57 22.28
CA VAL A 148 2.13 -34.37 22.91
C VAL A 148 2.01 -33.82 24.35
N GLY A 149 0.85 -33.29 24.72
CA GLY A 149 0.64 -32.61 25.99
C GLY A 149 -0.15 -33.40 27.03
N ASN A 150 -0.71 -34.57 26.68
CA ASN A 150 -1.58 -35.38 27.53
C ASN A 150 -2.68 -34.54 28.22
N ARG A 151 -3.31 -33.65 27.46
CA ARG A 151 -4.39 -32.76 27.92
C ARG A 151 -5.60 -32.88 27.01
N ALA A 152 -6.78 -33.01 27.62
CA ALA A 152 -8.06 -33.02 26.91
C ALA A 152 -8.83 -31.72 27.17
N LYS A 153 -9.12 -30.95 26.12
CA LYS A 153 -9.93 -29.72 26.19
C LYS A 153 -11.38 -30.04 25.83
N LYS A 154 -12.31 -29.72 26.73
CA LYS A 154 -13.76 -29.87 26.51
C LYS A 154 -14.27 -28.79 25.54
N VAL A 155 -15.04 -29.19 24.53
CA VAL A 155 -15.65 -28.31 23.53
C VAL A 155 -17.16 -28.47 23.56
N ARG A 156 -17.91 -27.35 23.68
CA ARG A 156 -19.37 -27.33 23.54
C ARG A 156 -19.73 -27.31 22.06
N LEU A 157 -20.59 -28.22 21.61
CA LEU A 157 -20.83 -28.46 20.19
C LEU A 157 -22.10 -27.80 19.64
N ASN A 158 -23.05 -27.39 20.48
CA ASN A 158 -24.37 -26.90 20.05
C ASN A 158 -24.31 -25.81 18.95
N SER A 159 -23.43 -24.82 19.06
CA SER A 159 -23.29 -23.76 18.05
C SER A 159 -22.48 -24.19 16.83
N LEU A 160 -21.58 -25.16 16.99
CA LEU A 160 -20.75 -25.68 15.91
C LEU A 160 -21.51 -26.65 15.02
N LEU A 161 -22.44 -27.43 15.58
CA LEU A 161 -23.28 -28.36 14.82
C LEU A 161 -24.08 -27.65 13.72
N LYS A 162 -24.69 -26.50 14.03
CA LYS A 162 -25.40 -25.68 13.02
C LYS A 162 -24.45 -25.21 11.92
N ALA A 163 -23.26 -24.72 12.28
CA ALA A 163 -22.27 -24.29 11.31
C ALA A 163 -21.78 -25.45 10.41
N VAL A 164 -21.58 -26.65 10.98
CA VAL A 164 -21.21 -27.84 10.22
C VAL A 164 -22.34 -28.24 9.26
N GLN A 165 -23.59 -28.24 9.70
CA GLN A 165 -24.74 -28.51 8.82
C GLN A 165 -24.81 -27.52 7.65
N ASP A 166 -24.60 -26.22 7.90
CA ASP A 166 -24.56 -25.19 6.85
C ASP A 166 -23.39 -25.42 5.87
N HIS A 167 -22.21 -25.82 6.38
CA HIS A 167 -21.06 -26.15 5.54
C HIS A 167 -21.29 -27.42 4.72
N VAL A 168 -21.90 -28.45 5.29
CA VAL A 168 -22.27 -29.71 4.62
C VAL A 168 -23.22 -29.39 3.47
N ARG A 169 -24.29 -28.60 3.70
CA ARG A 169 -25.22 -28.18 2.63
C ARG A 169 -24.50 -27.48 1.47
N ARG A 170 -23.70 -26.45 1.75
CA ARG A 170 -22.94 -25.73 0.72
C ARG A 170 -21.94 -26.62 -0.01
N MET A 171 -21.40 -27.62 0.67
CA MET A 171 -20.48 -28.56 0.06
C MET A 171 -21.25 -29.54 -0.84
N THR A 172 -22.43 -30.01 -0.45
CA THR A 172 -23.32 -30.78 -1.34
C THR A 172 -23.67 -29.96 -2.58
N ASP A 173 -24.02 -28.68 -2.43
CA ASP A 173 -24.30 -27.78 -3.56
C ASP A 173 -23.08 -27.60 -4.49
N LEU A 174 -21.88 -27.50 -3.92
CA LEU A 174 -20.64 -27.37 -4.69
C LEU A 174 -20.30 -28.66 -5.47
N LEU A 175 -20.48 -29.81 -4.84
CA LEU A 175 -20.08 -31.10 -5.39
C LEU A 175 -21.10 -31.66 -6.40
N THR A 176 -22.32 -31.13 -6.40
CA THR A 176 -23.36 -31.44 -7.40
C THR A 176 -23.25 -30.59 -8.66
N GLN A 177 -22.46 -29.50 -8.65
CA GLN A 177 -22.20 -28.69 -9.84
C GLN A 177 -21.19 -29.39 -10.77
N GLU A 178 -21.46 -29.40 -12.08
CA GLU A 178 -20.54 -29.94 -13.09
C GLU A 178 -19.28 -29.07 -13.30
N LYS A 179 -19.35 -27.79 -12.90
CA LYS A 179 -18.28 -26.82 -13.16
C LYS A 179 -17.33 -26.71 -11.97
N GLU A 180 -16.03 -26.87 -12.24
CA GLU A 180 -14.97 -26.67 -11.24
C GLU A 180 -15.07 -25.26 -10.62
N PRO A 181 -14.91 -25.12 -9.29
CA PRO A 181 -14.91 -23.81 -8.65
C PRO A 181 -13.78 -22.92 -9.15
N LEU A 182 -13.98 -21.59 -9.05
CA LEU A 182 -12.95 -20.61 -9.41
C LEU A 182 -11.66 -20.89 -8.62
N LEU A 183 -10.57 -21.06 -9.37
CA LEU A 183 -9.27 -21.37 -8.82
C LEU A 183 -8.74 -20.16 -8.05
N ILE A 184 -8.49 -20.34 -6.76
CA ILE A 184 -7.92 -19.31 -5.91
C ILE A 184 -6.78 -19.91 -5.09
N LEU A 185 -5.56 -19.46 -5.34
CA LEU A 185 -4.44 -19.79 -4.48
C LEU A 185 -4.65 -19.17 -3.10
N ASN A 186 -4.44 -19.97 -2.05
CA ASN A 186 -4.67 -19.58 -0.67
C ASN A 186 -3.55 -20.11 0.25
N LYS A 187 -3.68 -19.87 1.56
CA LYS A 187 -2.64 -20.25 2.54
C LYS A 187 -2.44 -21.77 2.65
N HIS A 188 -3.46 -22.57 2.37
CA HIS A 188 -3.39 -24.04 2.39
C HIS A 188 -2.57 -24.60 1.22
N CYS A 189 -2.29 -23.82 0.17
CA CYS A 189 -1.56 -24.31 -1.00
C CYS A 189 -0.16 -24.85 -0.68
N ILE A 190 0.48 -24.42 0.43
CA ILE A 190 1.81 -24.91 0.82
C ILE A 190 1.77 -26.40 1.18
N GLU A 191 0.70 -26.83 1.85
CA GLU A 191 0.52 -28.19 2.38
C GLU A 191 -0.42 -29.06 1.53
N CYS A 192 -0.94 -28.50 0.42
CA CYS A 192 -1.89 -29.12 -0.48
C CYS A 192 -1.20 -30.00 -1.53
N GLU A 193 -1.73 -31.20 -1.74
CA GLU A 193 -1.22 -32.16 -2.75
C GLU A 193 -1.44 -31.67 -4.20
N PHE A 194 -2.49 -30.88 -4.45
CA PHE A 194 -2.79 -30.31 -5.77
C PHE A 194 -2.07 -28.98 -6.06
N ARG A 195 -1.09 -28.58 -5.23
CA ARG A 195 -0.45 -27.25 -5.33
C ARG A 195 0.20 -27.00 -6.69
N LEU A 196 0.84 -28.01 -7.28
CA LEU A 196 1.55 -27.88 -8.56
C LEU A 196 0.57 -27.61 -9.70
N ARG A 197 -0.47 -28.44 -9.81
CA ARG A 197 -1.57 -28.26 -10.76
C ARG A 197 -2.24 -26.90 -10.60
N CYS A 198 -2.61 -26.54 -9.37
CA CYS A 198 -3.27 -25.26 -9.09
C CYS A 198 -2.36 -24.08 -9.43
N ARG A 199 -1.07 -24.14 -9.09
CA ARG A 199 -0.12 -23.07 -9.42
C ARG A 199 0.07 -22.95 -10.93
N GLN A 200 0.19 -24.07 -11.65
CA GLN A 200 0.31 -24.08 -13.10
C GLN A 200 -0.91 -23.43 -13.77
N LYS A 201 -2.13 -23.85 -13.41
CA LYS A 201 -3.36 -23.27 -13.95
C LYS A 201 -3.49 -21.77 -13.63
N ALA A 202 -3.05 -21.35 -12.44
CA ALA A 202 -3.02 -19.92 -12.08
C ALA A 202 -2.01 -19.13 -12.92
N VAL A 203 -0.85 -19.71 -13.26
CA VAL A 203 0.14 -19.11 -14.18
C VAL A 203 -0.41 -19.02 -15.60
N GLU A 204 -1.03 -20.09 -16.12
CA GLU A 204 -1.62 -20.13 -17.46
C GLU A 204 -2.74 -19.09 -17.64
N THR A 205 -3.54 -18.88 -16.59
CA THR A 205 -4.63 -17.89 -16.58
C THR A 205 -4.19 -16.48 -16.14
N ASP A 206 -2.91 -16.31 -15.79
CA ASP A 206 -2.33 -15.06 -15.28
C ASP A 206 -3.12 -14.46 -14.09
N ASP A 207 -3.62 -15.33 -13.20
CA ASP A 207 -4.57 -14.95 -12.14
C ASP A 207 -3.93 -14.10 -11.04
N LEU A 208 -4.68 -13.11 -10.53
CA LEU A 208 -4.23 -12.21 -9.47
C LEU A 208 -3.83 -12.91 -8.16
N SER A 209 -4.32 -14.13 -7.90
CA SER A 209 -3.93 -14.92 -6.71
C SER A 209 -2.49 -15.40 -6.72
N LEU A 210 -1.79 -15.31 -7.86
CA LEU A 210 -0.33 -15.49 -7.91
C LEU A 210 0.38 -14.46 -7.03
N LEU A 211 -0.13 -13.23 -6.94
CA LEU A 211 0.48 -12.19 -6.12
C LEU A 211 0.21 -12.47 -4.63
N SER A 212 1.23 -12.98 -3.96
CA SER A 212 1.14 -13.35 -2.55
C SER A 212 0.67 -12.19 -1.66
N LYS A 213 -0.03 -12.53 -0.58
CA LYS A 213 -0.63 -11.59 0.39
C LYS A 213 -1.74 -10.69 -0.15
N MET A 214 -2.11 -10.79 -1.43
CA MET A 214 -3.29 -10.10 -1.95
C MET A 214 -4.58 -10.72 -1.38
N SER A 215 -5.32 -9.93 -0.61
CA SER A 215 -6.55 -10.39 0.04
C SER A 215 -7.67 -10.63 -0.96
N LEU A 216 -8.68 -11.43 -0.56
CA LEU A 216 -9.88 -11.64 -1.37
C LEU A 216 -10.59 -10.32 -1.68
N LYS A 217 -10.65 -9.40 -0.71
CA LYS A 217 -11.28 -8.08 -0.86
C LYS A 217 -10.55 -7.22 -1.88
N GLU A 218 -9.21 -7.22 -1.87
CA GLU A 218 -8.41 -6.48 -2.86
C GLU A 218 -8.59 -7.03 -4.27
N ARG A 219 -8.63 -8.37 -4.43
CA ARG A 219 -8.92 -9.02 -5.71
C ARG A 219 -10.32 -8.67 -6.22
N GLN A 220 -11.34 -8.81 -5.39
CA GLN A 220 -12.72 -8.43 -5.75
C GLN A 220 -12.82 -6.95 -6.14
N LYS A 221 -12.07 -6.07 -5.47
CA LYS A 221 -12.00 -4.64 -5.82
C LYS A 221 -11.36 -4.42 -7.20
N LEU A 222 -10.31 -5.16 -7.55
CA LEU A 222 -9.67 -5.09 -8.87
C LEU A 222 -10.57 -5.68 -9.96
N GLN A 223 -11.22 -6.81 -9.68
CA GLN A 223 -12.17 -7.45 -10.59
C GLN A 223 -13.39 -6.56 -10.85
N GLY A 224 -13.91 -5.88 -9.83
CA GLY A 224 -14.96 -4.87 -9.98
C GLY A 224 -14.53 -3.65 -10.84
N LYS A 225 -13.24 -3.48 -11.09
CA LYS A 225 -12.67 -2.49 -12.02
C LYS A 225 -12.30 -3.08 -13.40
N GLY A 226 -12.64 -4.34 -13.66
CA GLY A 226 -12.28 -5.04 -14.90
C GLY A 226 -10.83 -5.54 -14.96
N ILE A 227 -10.12 -5.58 -13.84
CA ILE A 227 -8.73 -6.10 -13.75
C ILE A 227 -8.78 -7.52 -13.18
N PHE A 228 -8.51 -8.49 -14.03
CA PHE A 228 -8.56 -9.93 -13.71
C PHE A 228 -7.18 -10.59 -13.71
N THR A 229 -6.20 -10.01 -14.41
CA THR A 229 -4.87 -10.63 -14.58
C THR A 229 -3.71 -9.79 -14.04
N VAL A 230 -2.57 -10.44 -13.74
CA VAL A 230 -1.34 -9.74 -13.31
C VAL A 230 -0.83 -8.83 -14.43
N LYS A 231 -0.89 -9.26 -15.69
CA LYS A 231 -0.55 -8.44 -16.86
C LYS A 231 -1.41 -7.19 -16.92
N GLN A 232 -2.74 -7.27 -16.78
CA GLN A 232 -3.60 -6.09 -16.73
C GLN A 232 -3.22 -5.16 -15.57
N LEU A 233 -2.96 -5.71 -14.40
CA LEU A 233 -2.55 -4.94 -13.22
C LEU A 233 -1.22 -4.20 -13.46
N SER A 234 -0.29 -4.77 -14.21
CA SER A 234 1.00 -4.13 -14.54
C SER A 234 0.84 -2.79 -15.26
N TYR A 235 -0.13 -2.69 -16.17
CA TYR A 235 -0.39 -1.46 -16.94
C TYR A 235 -0.99 -0.33 -16.10
N THR A 236 -1.48 -0.64 -14.88
CA THR A 236 -2.00 0.37 -13.96
C THR A 236 -0.91 1.10 -13.19
N PHE A 237 0.34 0.62 -13.22
CA PHE A 237 1.44 1.31 -12.56
C PHE A 237 1.75 2.64 -13.26
N ARG A 238 1.93 3.70 -12.47
CA ARG A 238 2.30 5.03 -12.94
C ARG A 238 3.51 5.54 -12.13
N PRO A 239 4.67 5.81 -12.77
CA PRO A 239 5.88 6.24 -12.07
C PRO A 239 5.67 7.54 -11.28
N ARG A 240 6.06 7.54 -10.00
CA ARG A 240 5.90 8.69 -9.10
C ARG A 240 7.27 9.19 -8.65
N ARG A 241 7.70 10.35 -9.15
CA ARG A 241 8.96 10.98 -8.70
C ARG A 241 8.78 11.57 -7.30
N ARG A 242 9.32 10.91 -6.28
CA ARG A 242 9.28 11.38 -4.88
C ARG A 242 10.45 12.32 -4.55
N ARG A 243 10.24 13.18 -3.55
CA ARG A 243 11.27 14.07 -3.02
C ARG A 243 11.96 13.43 -1.82
N LYS A 244 13.23 13.79 -1.61
CA LYS A 244 14.06 13.34 -0.48
C LYS A 244 13.44 13.57 0.91
N SER A 245 12.50 14.51 1.07
CA SER A 245 11.89 14.87 2.37
C SER A 245 10.73 13.98 2.81
N PHE A 246 10.17 13.12 1.94
CA PHE A 246 9.05 12.21 2.26
C PHE A 246 9.51 10.75 2.45
N ARG A 247 10.82 10.54 2.68
CA ARG A 247 11.44 9.21 2.82
C ARG A 247 11.05 8.43 4.08
N SER A 248 10.40 9.07 5.06
CA SER A 248 10.16 8.50 6.40
C SER A 248 8.82 7.81 6.58
N ASN A 249 7.84 7.99 5.69
CA ASN A 249 6.56 7.31 5.80
C ASN A 249 6.67 5.92 5.18
N ALA A 250 6.36 4.88 5.96
CA ALA A 250 6.36 3.49 5.52
C ALA A 250 5.53 3.36 4.23
N ASP A 251 6.19 2.92 3.17
CA ASP A 251 5.56 2.75 1.87
C ASP A 251 4.56 1.59 1.90
N ASN A 252 3.32 1.87 1.50
CA ASN A 252 2.36 0.80 1.20
C ASN A 252 2.89 -0.01 0.01
N PHE A 253 2.84 -1.34 0.14
CA PHE A 253 3.26 -2.26 -0.91
C PHE A 253 2.45 -2.06 -2.19
N SER A 254 3.12 -1.95 -3.34
CA SER A 254 2.48 -1.68 -4.64
C SER A 254 2.37 -2.97 -5.47
N TYR A 255 1.17 -3.58 -5.49
CA TYR A 255 0.89 -4.72 -6.39
C TYR A 255 1.05 -4.37 -7.88
N PRO A 256 0.65 -3.17 -8.38
CA PRO A 256 0.94 -2.79 -9.76
C PRO A 256 2.43 -2.75 -10.11
N LEU A 257 3.28 -2.29 -9.18
CA LEU A 257 4.73 -2.29 -9.40
C LEU A 257 5.30 -3.71 -9.39
N ARG A 258 4.77 -4.59 -8.54
CA ARG A 258 5.13 -6.01 -8.58
C ARG A 258 4.76 -6.65 -9.92
N ALA A 259 3.53 -6.41 -10.38
CA ALA A 259 3.05 -6.89 -11.65
C ALA A 259 3.90 -6.37 -12.82
N LEU A 260 4.33 -5.10 -12.76
CA LEU A 260 5.28 -4.53 -13.71
C LEU A 260 6.63 -5.25 -13.71
N ALA A 261 7.20 -5.50 -12.52
CA ALA A 261 8.45 -6.23 -12.37
C ALA A 261 8.35 -7.62 -13.01
N ILE A 262 7.28 -8.37 -12.72
CA ILE A 262 7.03 -9.70 -13.31
C ILE A 262 6.93 -9.63 -14.83
N ARG A 263 6.14 -8.68 -15.37
CA ARG A 263 5.97 -8.53 -16.83
C ARG A 263 7.27 -8.21 -17.55
N GLU A 264 8.10 -7.34 -16.97
CA GLU A 264 9.35 -6.90 -17.59
C GLU A 264 10.55 -7.79 -17.25
N ASP A 265 10.34 -8.79 -16.39
CA ASP A 265 11.37 -9.66 -15.82
C ASP A 265 12.58 -8.90 -15.26
N LYS A 266 12.31 -7.77 -14.60
CA LYS A 266 13.33 -6.84 -14.10
C LYS A 266 13.07 -6.42 -12.67
N ILE A 267 14.14 -6.33 -11.88
CA ILE A 267 14.06 -5.82 -10.51
C ILE A 267 13.77 -4.32 -10.55
N HIS A 268 12.71 -3.90 -9.87
CA HIS A 268 12.33 -2.50 -9.76
C HIS A 268 12.60 -1.95 -8.35
N VAL A 269 13.25 -0.80 -8.26
CA VAL A 269 13.53 -0.14 -6.98
C VAL A 269 12.67 1.09 -6.80
N ALA A 270 11.90 1.10 -5.71
CA ALA A 270 11.11 2.22 -5.22
C ALA A 270 11.84 2.93 -4.07
N GLY A 271 11.96 4.26 -4.17
CA GLY A 271 12.64 5.07 -3.17
C GLY A 271 14.17 4.94 -3.24
N THR A 272 14.84 5.03 -2.09
CA THR A 272 16.29 4.89 -1.97
C THR A 272 16.59 4.01 -0.76
N PRO A 273 16.45 2.67 -0.87
CA PRO A 273 16.84 1.76 0.19
C PRO A 273 18.35 1.90 0.48
N THR A 274 18.73 1.72 1.73
CA THR A 274 20.12 1.75 2.19
C THR A 274 20.39 0.46 2.95
N PHE A 275 21.34 -0.32 2.45
CA PHE A 275 21.79 -1.55 3.06
C PHE A 275 23.19 -1.86 2.54
N THR A 276 24.08 -2.27 3.43
CA THR A 276 25.47 -2.61 3.13
C THR A 276 25.86 -3.80 3.99
N ILE A 277 26.55 -4.77 3.41
CA ILE A 277 27.16 -5.90 4.12
C ILE A 277 28.54 -5.50 4.65
N GLN A 278 28.84 -5.88 5.87
CA GLN A 278 30.12 -5.73 6.55
C GLN A 278 30.81 -7.10 6.66
N ASP A 279 32.13 -7.14 6.77
CA ASP A 279 32.87 -8.42 6.82
C ASP A 279 32.60 -9.22 8.09
N ASN A 280 32.18 -8.56 9.17
CA ASN A 280 31.79 -9.17 10.44
C ASN A 280 30.26 -9.37 10.58
N ASP A 281 29.51 -9.33 9.47
CA ASP A 281 28.11 -9.73 9.46
C ASP A 281 27.99 -11.27 9.44
N CYS A 282 26.98 -11.79 10.14
CA CYS A 282 26.60 -13.19 10.03
C CYS A 282 25.14 -13.34 9.59
N PHE A 283 24.87 -14.40 8.81
CA PHE A 283 23.56 -14.77 8.32
C PHE A 283 23.04 -15.94 9.16
N LEU A 284 21.87 -15.75 9.77
CA LEU A 284 21.25 -16.73 10.65
C LEU A 284 19.94 -17.20 10.05
N ASP A 285 19.77 -18.52 9.98
CA ASP A 285 18.51 -19.19 9.69
C ASP A 285 18.23 -20.23 10.78
N VAL A 286 16.97 -20.37 11.18
CA VAL A 286 16.57 -21.21 12.32
C VAL A 286 15.35 -22.03 11.95
N GLU A 287 15.41 -23.32 12.25
CA GLU A 287 14.30 -24.24 12.16
C GLU A 287 13.79 -24.62 13.54
N GLY A 288 12.46 -24.63 13.68
CA GLY A 288 11.82 -24.96 14.94
C GLY A 288 10.37 -25.37 14.76
N ILE A 289 9.85 -26.06 15.76
CA ILE A 289 8.45 -26.47 15.85
C ILE A 289 7.72 -25.41 16.69
N PRO A 290 6.99 -24.48 16.05
CA PRO A 290 6.54 -23.29 16.75
C PRO A 290 5.52 -23.57 17.84
N ASP A 291 4.72 -24.65 17.67
CA ASP A 291 3.67 -25.06 18.60
C ASP A 291 4.23 -25.48 19.97
N TYR A 292 5.49 -25.92 20.01
CA TYR A 292 6.19 -26.30 21.23
C TYR A 292 7.28 -25.30 21.63
N ARG A 293 7.50 -24.25 20.82
CA ARG A 293 8.63 -23.32 20.92
C ARG A 293 9.96 -24.07 21.12
N PHE A 294 10.10 -25.14 20.36
CA PHE A 294 11.28 -26.00 20.36
C PHE A 294 12.05 -25.72 19.08
N TYR A 295 13.32 -25.37 19.21
CA TYR A 295 14.19 -25.06 18.09
C TYR A 295 15.21 -26.20 17.96
N TYR A 296 15.25 -26.83 16.78
CA TYR A 296 16.02 -28.05 16.59
C TYR A 296 17.24 -27.87 15.68
N LEU A 297 17.32 -26.76 14.95
CA LEU A 297 18.43 -26.49 14.07
C LEU A 297 18.65 -24.99 13.91
N ALA A 298 19.89 -24.54 14.08
CA ALA A 298 20.32 -23.20 13.76
C ALA A 298 21.50 -23.27 12.78
N GLY A 299 21.42 -22.51 11.69
CA GLY A 299 22.46 -22.38 10.68
C GLY A 299 23.11 -21.02 10.75
N LEU A 300 24.43 -20.99 10.74
CA LEU A 300 25.22 -19.76 10.76
C LEU A 300 26.13 -19.71 9.54
N ARG A 301 26.08 -18.62 8.79
CA ARG A 301 26.94 -18.38 7.64
C ARG A 301 27.62 -17.03 7.75
N PHE A 302 28.92 -16.97 7.53
CA PHE A 302 29.69 -15.72 7.60
C PHE A 302 30.94 -15.80 6.74
N ARG A 303 31.60 -14.65 6.54
CA ARG A 303 32.88 -14.57 5.83
C ARG A 303 34.01 -14.46 6.82
N LEU A 304 35.07 -15.25 6.63
CA LEU A 304 36.31 -15.17 7.40
C LEU A 304 37.48 -15.33 6.42
N ASN A 305 38.39 -14.35 6.37
CA ASN A 305 39.56 -14.36 5.46
C ASN A 305 39.20 -14.70 4.00
N ASP A 306 38.19 -14.01 3.45
CA ASP A 306 37.62 -14.23 2.11
C ASP A 306 37.00 -15.62 1.83
N GLN A 307 36.96 -16.52 2.81
CA GLN A 307 36.24 -17.79 2.73
C GLN A 307 34.86 -17.67 3.36
N ILE A 308 33.89 -18.36 2.77
CA ILE A 308 32.54 -18.45 3.35
C ILE A 308 32.48 -19.70 4.22
N ILE A 309 32.20 -19.51 5.50
CA ILE A 309 32.08 -20.57 6.50
C ILE A 309 30.60 -20.82 6.77
N GLN A 310 30.25 -22.10 6.95
CA GLN A 310 28.91 -22.55 7.34
C GLN A 310 29.03 -23.44 8.58
N HIS A 311 28.38 -23.05 9.66
CA HIS A 311 28.19 -23.87 10.85
C HIS A 311 26.72 -24.27 11.01
N SER A 312 26.47 -25.41 11.62
CA SER A 312 25.12 -25.92 11.88
C SER A 312 25.07 -26.54 13.26
N PHE A 313 24.07 -26.14 14.04
CA PHE A 313 23.87 -26.57 15.42
C PHE A 313 22.57 -27.35 15.48
N TRP A 314 22.59 -28.58 15.98
CA TRP A 314 21.44 -29.48 15.98
C TRP A 314 21.03 -29.87 17.39
N ALA A 315 19.73 -29.88 17.66
CA ALA A 315 19.14 -30.47 18.86
C ALA A 315 18.23 -31.65 18.49
N GLY A 316 18.54 -32.83 19.03
CA GLY A 316 17.71 -34.02 18.87
C GLY A 316 16.46 -33.95 19.72
N ASP A 317 16.57 -33.44 20.93
CA ASP A 317 15.46 -33.28 21.88
C ASP A 317 15.59 -31.98 22.70
N ARG A 318 14.74 -31.83 23.72
CA ARG A 318 14.75 -30.66 24.62
C ARG A 318 15.99 -30.56 25.50
N CYS A 319 16.65 -31.66 25.81
CA CYS A 319 17.91 -31.67 26.57
C CYS A 319 19.04 -31.13 25.67
N ASP A 320 19.07 -31.55 24.41
CA ASP A 320 20.03 -31.07 23.42
C ASP A 320 19.88 -29.57 23.09
N GLU A 321 18.68 -28.99 23.27
CA GLU A 321 18.40 -27.58 22.96
C GLU A 321 19.32 -26.61 23.72
N GLU A 322 19.67 -26.93 24.98
CA GLU A 322 20.59 -26.12 25.78
C GLU A 322 22.04 -26.22 25.25
N PHE A 323 22.49 -27.42 24.87
CA PHE A 323 23.82 -27.62 24.31
C PHE A 323 23.97 -26.91 22.97
N MET A 324 22.98 -27.08 22.07
CA MET A 324 22.89 -26.37 20.80
C MET A 324 22.97 -24.84 20.97
N TRP A 325 22.26 -24.30 21.97
CA TRP A 325 22.30 -22.88 22.30
C TRP A 325 23.67 -22.42 22.78
N ASN A 326 24.27 -23.16 23.70
CA ASN A 326 25.57 -22.81 24.27
C ASN A 326 26.68 -22.84 23.21
N ASP A 327 26.66 -23.83 22.32
CA ASP A 327 27.59 -23.92 21.19
C ASP A 327 27.41 -22.76 20.21
N LEU A 328 26.15 -22.41 19.87
CA LEU A 328 25.86 -21.25 19.03
C LEU A 328 26.39 -19.95 19.65
N VAL A 329 26.11 -19.70 20.93
CA VAL A 329 26.56 -18.46 21.60
C VAL A 329 28.08 -18.42 21.74
N LYS A 330 28.72 -19.55 22.00
CA LYS A 330 30.19 -19.67 22.02
C LYS A 330 30.77 -19.28 20.67
N ASP A 331 30.21 -19.80 19.58
CA ASP A 331 30.67 -19.53 18.22
C ASP A 331 30.46 -18.05 17.83
N LEU A 332 29.30 -17.48 18.16
CA LEU A 332 29.01 -16.05 17.98
C LEU A 332 30.05 -15.17 18.71
N ARG A 333 30.41 -15.53 19.96
CA ARG A 333 31.39 -14.80 20.76
C ARG A 333 32.80 -14.92 20.21
N VAL A 334 33.23 -16.12 19.82
CA VAL A 334 34.58 -16.38 19.29
C VAL A 334 34.85 -15.54 18.05
N HIS A 335 33.86 -15.42 17.17
CA HIS A 335 34.00 -14.66 15.93
C HIS A 335 33.68 -13.17 16.06
N GLY A 336 33.06 -12.73 17.17
CA GLY A 336 32.86 -11.31 17.47
C GLY A 336 32.01 -10.56 16.45
N PHE A 337 30.91 -11.17 15.96
CA PHE A 337 30.08 -10.58 14.93
C PHE A 337 29.47 -9.24 15.35
N GLY A 338 29.50 -8.25 14.44
CA GLY A 338 28.92 -6.93 14.69
C GLY A 338 27.40 -6.91 14.53
N ARG A 339 26.85 -7.80 13.70
CA ARG A 339 25.43 -7.81 13.37
C ARG A 339 24.98 -9.16 12.79
N ILE A 340 23.74 -9.53 13.13
CA ILE A 340 23.03 -10.69 12.57
C ILE A 340 22.07 -10.22 11.47
N ILE A 341 22.14 -10.82 10.30
CA ILE A 341 21.18 -10.66 9.20
C ILE A 341 20.27 -11.89 9.17
N HIS A 342 18.96 -11.67 9.09
CA HIS A 342 17.96 -12.74 9.10
C HIS A 342 16.77 -12.42 8.20
N PHE A 343 15.94 -13.41 7.85
CA PHE A 343 14.85 -13.27 6.88
C PHE A 343 13.46 -13.42 7.50
N GLY A 344 12.99 -12.38 8.18
CA GLY A 344 11.68 -12.39 8.84
C GLY A 344 11.80 -11.94 10.28
N ASN A 345 10.89 -12.38 11.14
CA ASN A 345 10.95 -12.08 12.58
C ASN A 345 11.21 -13.33 13.45
N PHE A 346 11.26 -14.52 12.84
CA PHE A 346 11.30 -15.78 13.56
C PHE A 346 12.65 -15.99 14.26
N GLU A 347 13.76 -15.65 13.61
CA GLU A 347 15.12 -15.79 14.14
C GLU A 347 15.36 -14.82 15.31
N LYS A 348 14.74 -13.63 15.24
CA LYS A 348 14.76 -12.66 16.34
C LYS A 348 13.98 -13.18 17.56
N GLU A 349 12.85 -13.83 17.33
CA GLU A 349 12.09 -14.51 18.39
C GLU A 349 12.90 -15.65 18.99
N PHE A 350 13.57 -16.47 18.16
CA PHE A 350 14.49 -17.52 18.60
C PHE A 350 15.55 -16.98 19.57
N LEU A 351 16.34 -15.98 19.16
CA LEU A 351 17.40 -15.40 20.00
C LEU A 351 16.85 -14.88 21.32
N THR A 352 15.69 -14.20 21.29
CA THR A 352 15.05 -13.64 22.49
C THR A 352 14.56 -14.74 23.45
N VAL A 353 13.91 -15.76 22.91
CA VAL A 353 13.35 -16.88 23.69
C VAL A 353 14.45 -17.73 24.29
N MET A 354 15.49 -18.04 23.51
CA MET A 354 16.61 -18.88 23.94
C MET A 354 17.49 -18.16 24.96
N ASN A 355 17.74 -16.86 24.77
CA ASN A 355 18.44 -16.05 25.76
C ASN A 355 17.72 -16.08 27.11
N LYS A 356 16.40 -15.89 27.12
CA LYS A 356 15.60 -15.98 28.35
C LYS A 356 15.59 -17.38 28.97
N ARG A 357 15.70 -18.44 28.15
CA ARG A 357 15.56 -19.84 28.60
C ARG A 357 16.85 -20.42 29.17
N TYR A 358 18.00 -20.12 28.55
CA TYR A 358 19.25 -20.84 28.81
C TYR A 358 20.42 -19.95 29.23
N CYS A 359 20.30 -18.62 29.15
CA CYS A 359 21.38 -17.75 29.55
C CYS A 359 21.60 -17.79 31.07
N LYS A 360 22.80 -18.16 31.51
CA LYS A 360 23.16 -18.33 32.93
C LYS A 360 23.90 -17.12 33.52
N SER A 361 24.55 -16.31 32.69
CA SER A 361 25.31 -15.13 33.13
C SER A 361 24.74 -13.83 32.57
N LYS A 362 24.88 -12.74 33.34
CA LYS A 362 24.42 -11.42 32.92
C LYS A 362 25.15 -10.91 31.67
N ASP A 363 26.47 -11.15 31.63
CA ASP A 363 27.34 -10.80 30.48
C ASP A 363 26.90 -11.51 29.18
N GLN A 364 26.52 -12.79 29.25
CA GLN A 364 25.98 -13.52 28.11
C GLN A 364 24.65 -12.94 27.63
N SER A 365 23.76 -12.56 28.56
CA SER A 365 22.46 -11.97 28.21
C SER A 365 22.62 -10.62 27.53
N GLU A 366 23.46 -9.75 28.08
CA GLU A 366 23.73 -8.43 27.52
C GLU A 366 24.35 -8.50 26.12
N TYR A 367 25.25 -9.48 25.90
CA TYR A 367 25.82 -9.74 24.57
C TYR A 367 24.74 -10.13 23.55
N VAL A 368 23.86 -11.09 23.88
CA VAL A 368 22.81 -11.55 22.96
C VAL A 368 21.77 -10.45 22.74
N GLU A 369 21.40 -9.69 23.77
CA GLU A 369 20.49 -8.55 23.64
C GLU A 369 21.06 -7.48 22.70
N SER A 370 22.36 -7.21 22.77
CA SER A 370 23.05 -6.32 21.82
C SER A 370 22.94 -6.85 20.37
N LEU A 371 23.15 -8.15 20.15
CA LEU A 371 22.97 -8.76 18.83
C LEU A 371 21.53 -8.64 18.33
N VAL A 372 20.54 -8.87 19.19
CA VAL A 372 19.09 -8.76 18.87
C VAL A 372 18.70 -7.33 18.52
N GLN A 373 19.29 -6.33 19.19
CA GLN A 373 19.08 -4.91 18.90
C GLN A 373 19.70 -4.51 17.56
N ASN A 374 20.90 -5.02 17.25
CA ASN A 374 21.61 -4.73 16.01
C ASN A 374 21.15 -5.59 14.82
N ALA A 375 20.37 -6.65 15.06
CA ALA A 375 19.90 -7.57 14.04
C ALA A 375 19.09 -6.87 12.94
N VAL A 376 19.39 -7.20 11.68
CA VAL A 376 18.72 -6.64 10.50
C VAL A 376 17.85 -7.69 9.84
N ASN A 377 16.54 -7.41 9.84
CA ASN A 377 15.56 -8.15 9.06
C ASN A 377 15.62 -7.73 7.58
N LEU A 378 16.24 -8.56 6.74
CA LEU A 378 16.41 -8.29 5.31
C LEU A 378 15.08 -8.16 4.56
N LEU A 379 14.06 -8.94 4.95
CA LEU A 379 12.72 -8.83 4.36
C LEU A 379 12.14 -7.43 4.57
N SER A 380 12.40 -6.78 5.71
CA SER A 380 11.94 -5.41 5.97
C SER A 380 12.69 -4.35 5.13
N VAL A 381 13.93 -4.63 4.73
CA VAL A 381 14.71 -3.78 3.80
C VAL A 381 14.13 -3.86 2.38
N ILE A 382 13.73 -5.06 1.95
CA ILE A 382 13.17 -5.35 0.63
C ILE A 382 11.71 -4.89 0.54
N TYR A 383 10.90 -5.16 1.57
CA TYR A 383 9.47 -4.94 1.54
C TYR A 383 9.12 -3.50 1.19
N SER A 384 8.19 -3.36 0.23
CA SER A 384 7.73 -2.10 -0.38
C SER A 384 8.78 -1.20 -1.06
N ARG A 385 10.07 -1.57 -1.04
CA ARG A 385 11.18 -0.80 -1.62
C ARG A 385 11.85 -1.49 -2.81
N ILE A 386 12.00 -2.81 -2.79
CA ILE A 386 12.63 -3.59 -3.87
C ILE A 386 11.62 -4.63 -4.35
N TYR A 387 11.31 -4.59 -5.64
CA TYR A 387 10.32 -5.43 -6.29
C TYR A 387 11.03 -6.36 -7.26
N PHE A 388 11.37 -7.55 -6.77
CA PHE A 388 11.82 -8.66 -7.61
C PHE A 388 10.67 -9.15 -8.52
N PRO A 389 10.95 -9.68 -9.72
CA PRO A 389 9.95 -10.23 -10.64
C PRO A 389 9.45 -11.60 -10.18
N THR A 390 8.94 -11.67 -8.96
CA THR A 390 8.54 -12.88 -8.27
C THR A 390 7.12 -12.74 -7.71
N SER A 391 6.38 -13.84 -7.67
CA SER A 391 5.00 -13.88 -7.13
C SER A 391 4.94 -13.55 -5.62
N SER A 392 6.02 -13.79 -4.88
CA SER A 392 6.12 -13.46 -3.46
C SER A 392 7.47 -12.84 -3.05
N ASN A 393 7.52 -12.37 -1.80
CA ASN A 393 8.73 -11.94 -1.10
C ASN A 393 9.32 -13.05 -0.21
N SER A 394 9.01 -14.31 -0.47
CA SER A 394 9.69 -15.40 0.23
C SER A 394 11.17 -15.42 -0.15
N LEU A 395 12.02 -15.88 0.77
CA LEU A 395 13.43 -16.06 0.49
C LEU A 395 13.64 -16.96 -0.74
N LYS A 396 12.83 -18.02 -0.83
CA LYS A 396 12.87 -19.00 -1.91
C LYS A 396 12.56 -18.44 -3.28
N ASP A 397 11.48 -17.65 -3.38
CA ASP A 397 11.13 -17.06 -4.67
C ASP A 397 12.19 -16.05 -5.11
N ILE A 398 12.71 -15.22 -4.19
CA ILE A 398 13.72 -14.20 -4.52
C ILE A 398 15.06 -14.83 -4.86
N ALA A 399 15.61 -15.71 -4.01
CA ALA A 399 16.90 -16.32 -4.29
C ALA A 399 16.81 -17.29 -5.49
N GLY A 400 15.67 -17.95 -5.68
CA GLY A 400 15.38 -18.75 -6.87
C GLY A 400 15.44 -17.95 -8.17
N TYR A 401 14.88 -16.73 -8.17
CA TYR A 401 15.04 -15.80 -9.29
C TYR A 401 16.50 -15.38 -9.51
N LEU A 402 17.28 -15.24 -8.44
CA LEU A 402 18.72 -14.97 -8.50
C LEU A 402 19.57 -16.20 -8.88
N GLY A 403 18.95 -17.34 -9.20
CA GLY A 403 19.62 -18.56 -9.66
C GLY A 403 19.92 -19.59 -8.57
N HIS A 404 19.53 -19.36 -7.31
CA HIS A 404 19.73 -20.34 -6.25
C HIS A 404 18.77 -21.52 -6.38
N ARG A 405 19.25 -22.73 -6.08
CA ARG A 405 18.46 -23.96 -6.12
C ARG A 405 18.52 -24.62 -4.75
N TRP A 406 17.37 -25.01 -4.23
CA TRP A 406 17.29 -25.82 -3.02
C TRP A 406 17.49 -27.29 -3.35
N PRO A 407 17.91 -28.11 -2.37
CA PRO A 407 17.92 -29.57 -2.51
C PRO A 407 16.53 -30.11 -2.85
N ASP A 408 16.45 -31.11 -3.72
CA ASP A 408 15.18 -31.69 -4.20
C ASP A 408 14.35 -32.38 -3.10
N GLU A 409 14.97 -32.70 -1.96
CA GLU A 409 14.38 -33.49 -0.88
C GLU A 409 13.38 -32.71 -0.02
N ILE A 410 13.61 -31.40 0.17
CA ILE A 410 12.76 -30.53 1.01
C ILE A 410 12.57 -29.19 0.29
N GLY A 411 11.39 -28.97 -0.28
CA GLY A 411 11.07 -27.79 -1.07
C GLY A 411 10.65 -26.58 -0.24
N ASN A 412 10.06 -26.77 0.94
CA ASN A 412 9.55 -25.67 1.77
C ASN A 412 9.49 -26.01 3.27
N GLY A 413 9.26 -25.00 4.11
CA GLY A 413 9.25 -25.17 5.57
C GLY A 413 8.18 -26.13 6.11
N TYR A 414 7.06 -26.34 5.41
CA TYR A 414 6.08 -27.36 5.82
C TYR A 414 6.64 -28.77 5.64
N GLU A 415 7.36 -29.00 4.54
CA GLU A 415 8.03 -30.28 4.29
C GLU A 415 9.19 -30.51 5.26
N ALA A 416 9.91 -29.46 5.67
CA ALA A 416 10.92 -29.52 6.72
C ALA A 416 10.30 -29.95 8.07
N LEU A 417 9.14 -29.41 8.44
CA LEU A 417 8.41 -29.83 9.64
C LEU A 417 7.97 -31.31 9.58
N LEU A 418 7.48 -31.78 8.44
CA LEU A 418 7.12 -33.19 8.26
C LEU A 418 8.36 -34.10 8.33
N ALA A 419 9.46 -33.70 7.69
CA ALA A 419 10.74 -34.41 7.77
C ALA A 419 11.24 -34.49 9.21
N ARG A 420 11.12 -33.39 9.98
CA ARG A 420 11.51 -33.36 11.39
C ARG A 420 10.70 -34.33 12.23
N HIS A 421 9.38 -34.34 12.09
CA HIS A 421 8.53 -35.29 12.81
C HIS A 421 8.80 -36.75 12.42
N TYR A 422 9.07 -37.01 11.15
CA TYR A 422 9.46 -38.35 10.71
C TYR A 422 10.81 -38.77 11.31
N TRP A 423 11.78 -37.85 11.37
CA TRP A 423 13.07 -38.09 12.02
C TRP A 423 12.94 -38.39 13.52
N GLU A 424 12.05 -37.70 14.23
CA GLU A 424 11.78 -37.95 15.67
C GLU A 424 11.31 -39.38 15.95
N VAL A 425 10.59 -39.99 15.00
CA VAL A 425 10.08 -41.37 15.13
C VAL A 425 11.08 -42.40 14.61
N SER A 426 11.75 -42.10 13.49
CA SER A 426 12.58 -43.08 12.77
C SER A 426 14.06 -43.06 13.16
N GLY A 427 14.59 -41.92 13.60
CA GLY A 427 16.02 -41.70 13.81
C GLY A 427 16.88 -41.71 12.53
N GLU A 428 16.27 -41.73 11.34
CA GLU A 428 17.00 -41.91 10.07
C GLU A 428 18.01 -40.78 9.78
N LEU A 429 19.28 -41.15 9.62
CA LEU A 429 20.37 -40.18 9.33
C LEU A 429 20.22 -39.47 7.98
N SER A 430 19.58 -40.10 6.99
CA SER A 430 19.27 -39.50 5.68
C SER A 430 18.38 -38.27 5.83
N VAL A 431 17.35 -38.36 6.66
CA VAL A 431 16.38 -37.27 6.92
C VAL A 431 17.03 -36.13 7.70
N LYS A 432 17.90 -36.45 8.66
CA LYS A 432 18.71 -35.43 9.35
C LYS A 432 19.63 -34.68 8.38
N LYS A 433 20.30 -35.39 7.47
CA LYS A 433 21.16 -34.77 6.44
C LYS A 433 20.34 -33.86 5.50
N ALA A 434 19.14 -34.28 5.10
CA ALA A 434 18.23 -33.47 4.29
C ALA A 434 17.85 -32.16 4.99
N LEU A 435 17.52 -32.22 6.29
CA LEU A 435 17.21 -31.03 7.11
C LEU A 435 18.41 -30.08 7.25
N LEU A 436 19.61 -30.62 7.48
CA LEU A 436 20.85 -29.82 7.54
C LEU A 436 21.16 -29.14 6.21
N SER A 437 21.02 -29.87 5.10
CA SER A 437 21.22 -29.34 3.75
C SER A 437 20.21 -28.25 3.40
N TYR A 438 18.95 -28.44 3.79
CA TYR A 438 17.88 -27.45 3.64
C TYR A 438 18.19 -26.13 4.35
N ASN A 439 18.54 -26.17 5.63
CA ASN A 439 18.88 -24.98 6.43
C ASN A 439 20.17 -24.30 5.92
N THR A 440 21.16 -25.10 5.50
CA THR A 440 22.36 -24.57 4.83
C THR A 440 21.99 -23.79 3.56
N SER A 441 21.09 -24.34 2.76
CA SER A 441 20.59 -23.70 1.54
C SER A 441 19.78 -22.42 1.83
N ASP A 442 19.05 -22.36 2.94
CA ASP A 442 18.36 -21.14 3.39
C ASP A 442 19.38 -20.07 3.83
N CYS A 443 20.45 -20.42 4.56
CA CYS A 443 21.56 -19.49 4.86
C CYS A 443 22.25 -18.98 3.58
N GLU A 444 22.46 -19.84 2.59
CA GLU A 444 23.04 -19.50 1.29
C GLU A 444 22.15 -18.54 0.50
N GLY A 445 20.86 -18.86 0.40
CA GLY A 445 19.86 -18.01 -0.22
C GLY A 445 19.81 -16.64 0.45
N LEU A 446 19.83 -16.60 1.79
CA LEU A 446 19.85 -15.36 2.56
C LEU A 446 21.08 -14.51 2.25
N HIS A 447 22.26 -15.12 2.25
CA HIS A 447 23.51 -14.43 1.90
C HIS A 447 23.47 -13.90 0.45
N LEU A 448 23.00 -14.70 -0.53
CA LEU A 448 22.89 -14.29 -1.93
C LEU A 448 21.95 -13.09 -2.10
N VAL A 449 20.76 -13.13 -1.48
CA VAL A 449 19.79 -12.04 -1.55
C VAL A 449 20.36 -10.78 -0.88
N ALA A 450 20.98 -10.92 0.28
CA ALA A 450 21.63 -9.80 0.96
C ALA A 450 22.72 -9.17 0.08
N TYR A 451 23.55 -10.00 -0.55
CA TYR A 451 24.62 -9.54 -1.43
C TYR A 451 24.07 -8.75 -2.63
N CYS A 452 23.03 -9.28 -3.29
CA CYS A 452 22.33 -8.59 -4.38
C CYS A 452 21.79 -7.23 -3.92
N VAL A 453 21.08 -7.18 -2.78
CA VAL A 453 20.51 -5.95 -2.22
C VAL A 453 21.60 -4.93 -1.86
N SER A 454 22.70 -5.38 -1.25
CA SER A 454 23.85 -4.55 -0.89
C SER A 454 24.49 -3.92 -2.14
N LYS A 455 24.75 -4.73 -3.17
CA LYS A 455 25.30 -4.27 -4.46
C LYS A 455 24.39 -3.22 -5.12
N MET A 456 23.08 -3.47 -5.15
CA MET A 456 22.10 -2.52 -5.70
C MET A 456 22.07 -1.20 -4.92
N CYS A 457 22.09 -1.24 -3.59
CA CYS A 457 22.11 -0.04 -2.75
C CYS A 457 23.40 0.77 -2.94
N GLY A 458 24.55 0.10 -3.14
CA GLY A 458 25.82 0.73 -3.52
C GLY A 458 25.71 1.45 -4.87
N GLN A 459 25.23 0.76 -5.91
CA GLN A 459 25.05 1.31 -7.26
C GLN A 459 24.08 2.50 -7.29
N LEU A 460 23.00 2.46 -6.51
CA LEU A 460 22.07 3.60 -6.36
C LEU A 460 22.72 4.85 -5.75
N SER A 461 23.79 4.66 -4.98
CA SER A 461 24.52 5.75 -4.32
C SER A 461 25.59 6.37 -5.22
N THR A 462 26.10 5.62 -6.21
CA THR A 462 27.22 6.03 -7.09
C THR A 462 26.81 6.36 -8.53
N ALA A 463 25.68 5.84 -9.04
CA ALA A 463 25.37 5.87 -10.47
C ALA A 463 25.00 7.27 -11.03
N GLY A 464 25.75 7.68 -12.06
CA GLY A 464 25.36 8.68 -13.06
C GLY A 464 24.24 8.20 -14.01
N PRO A 465 23.85 8.98 -15.04
CA PRO A 465 22.63 8.73 -15.81
C PRO A 465 22.59 7.50 -16.72
N ASN A 466 23.72 6.88 -17.08
CA ASN A 466 23.80 5.87 -18.16
C ASN A 466 24.76 4.71 -17.82
N GLU A 467 24.43 3.87 -16.85
CA GLU A 467 25.04 2.53 -16.77
C GLU A 467 23.92 1.50 -16.86
N ASP A 468 24.15 0.44 -17.64
CA ASP A 468 23.27 -0.72 -17.77
C ASP A 468 23.22 -1.48 -16.43
N SER A 469 22.41 -0.97 -15.51
CA SER A 469 22.13 -1.64 -14.25
C SER A 469 21.09 -2.73 -14.46
N ASN A 470 21.31 -3.91 -13.86
CA ASN A 470 20.35 -5.03 -13.84
C ASN A 470 19.03 -4.74 -13.10
N PHE A 471 18.75 -3.48 -12.74
CA PHE A 471 17.54 -3.04 -12.07
C PHE A 471 17.09 -1.67 -12.57
N VAL A 472 15.80 -1.36 -12.38
CA VAL A 472 15.16 -0.12 -12.81
C VAL A 472 14.86 0.77 -11.60
N ASP A 473 15.47 1.95 -11.52
CA ASP A 473 15.11 2.98 -10.53
C ASP A 473 13.79 3.67 -10.95
N THR A 474 12.73 3.40 -10.20
CA THR A 474 11.40 3.98 -10.48
C THR A 474 11.37 5.51 -10.35
N ASN A 475 12.34 6.14 -9.67
CA ASN A 475 12.46 7.59 -9.63
C ASN A 475 13.05 8.18 -10.92
N LYS A 476 13.81 7.37 -11.68
CA LYS A 476 14.39 7.73 -12.98
C LYS A 476 13.43 7.45 -14.13
N LEU A 477 12.45 6.56 -13.95
CA LEU A 477 11.38 6.38 -14.92
C LEU A 477 10.76 7.74 -15.25
N ARG A 478 10.85 8.14 -16.52
CA ARG A 478 10.21 9.37 -16.98
C ARG A 478 8.71 9.19 -16.73
N GLY A 479 8.14 10.04 -15.88
CA GLY A 479 6.70 10.18 -15.86
C GLY A 479 6.26 10.51 -17.28
N TRP A 480 5.33 9.73 -17.82
CA TRP A 480 4.71 10.03 -19.10
C TRP A 480 3.94 11.32 -18.89
N GLY A 481 4.52 12.43 -19.33
CA GLY A 481 3.83 13.71 -19.34
C GLY A 481 3.14 13.83 -20.69
N PRO A 482 1.80 13.82 -20.76
CA PRO A 482 1.08 13.94 -22.03
C PRO A 482 1.20 15.34 -22.65
N PHE A 483 1.84 16.29 -21.95
CA PHE A 483 1.85 17.69 -22.32
C PHE A 483 3.10 18.07 -23.10
N LYS A 484 3.19 17.65 -24.37
CA LYS A 484 3.92 18.45 -25.35
C LYS A 484 3.05 19.67 -25.66
N PHE A 485 3.48 20.86 -25.25
CA PHE A 485 2.85 22.11 -25.73
C PHE A 485 2.99 22.15 -27.27
N GLY A 486 1.89 22.00 -28.00
CA GLY A 486 1.85 21.94 -29.47
C GLY A 486 0.51 21.41 -29.98
N GLN A 487 0.35 21.38 -31.30
CA GLN A 487 -0.81 20.76 -31.95
C GLN A 487 -0.77 19.24 -31.70
N LEU A 488 -1.88 18.66 -31.23
CA LEU A 488 -2.00 17.23 -30.98
C LEU A 488 -2.12 16.52 -32.32
N ASN A 489 -1.19 15.63 -32.63
CA ASN A 489 -1.33 14.72 -33.78
C ASN A 489 -2.38 13.68 -33.40
N CYS A 490 -3.55 13.72 -34.04
CA CYS A 490 -4.62 12.76 -33.77
C CYS A 490 -4.50 11.56 -34.71
N ALA A 491 -4.54 10.35 -34.16
CA ALA A 491 -4.45 9.10 -34.93
C ALA A 491 -5.73 8.82 -35.74
N ILE A 492 -6.87 9.36 -35.31
CA ILE A 492 -8.16 9.25 -36.01
C ILE A 492 -8.89 10.62 -36.07
N PRO A 493 -9.71 10.87 -37.10
CA PRO A 493 -10.43 12.14 -37.27
C PRO A 493 -11.40 12.48 -36.12
N GLU A 494 -12.00 11.48 -35.49
CA GLU A 494 -12.92 11.64 -34.36
C GLU A 494 -12.23 12.32 -33.17
N PHE A 495 -10.97 11.95 -32.90
CA PHE A 495 -10.18 12.55 -31.82
C PHE A 495 -9.80 14.00 -32.13
N GLU A 496 -9.58 14.33 -33.41
CA GLU A 496 -9.37 15.71 -33.80
C GLU A 496 -10.61 16.56 -33.52
N TYR A 497 -11.80 16.07 -33.85
CA TYR A 497 -13.06 16.76 -33.54
C TYR A 497 -13.26 16.94 -32.03
N ILE A 498 -13.17 15.85 -31.25
CA ILE A 498 -13.33 15.88 -29.78
C ILE A 498 -12.31 16.83 -29.13
N ASN A 499 -11.04 16.78 -29.57
CA ASN A 499 -10.01 17.66 -29.05
C ASN A 499 -10.29 19.13 -29.39
N ARG A 500 -10.78 19.46 -30.61
CA ARG A 500 -11.17 20.82 -30.97
C ARG A 500 -12.32 21.34 -30.10
N ALA A 501 -13.38 20.54 -29.93
CA ALA A 501 -14.52 20.89 -29.09
C ALA A 501 -14.10 21.09 -27.61
N SER A 502 -13.05 20.43 -27.13
CA SER A 502 -12.54 20.60 -25.75
C SER A 502 -11.93 21.97 -25.43
N TYR A 503 -11.71 22.84 -26.42
CA TYR A 503 -11.12 24.18 -26.25
C TYR A 503 -12.15 25.33 -26.40
N TRP A 504 -13.46 25.05 -26.17
CA TRP A 504 -14.65 25.85 -26.53
C TRP A 504 -14.74 27.34 -26.12
N ASP A 505 -13.71 27.99 -25.56
CA ASP A 505 -13.72 29.47 -25.43
C ASP A 505 -12.33 30.11 -25.53
N TYR A 506 -11.29 29.34 -25.87
CA TYR A 506 -9.91 29.84 -25.84
C TYR A 506 -9.41 30.36 -27.21
N GLN A 507 -10.13 30.09 -28.29
CA GLN A 507 -9.61 30.26 -29.66
C GLN A 507 -10.34 31.31 -30.52
N ARG A 508 -10.95 32.36 -29.93
CA ARG A 508 -11.40 33.54 -30.71
C ARG A 508 -10.47 34.75 -30.69
N GLU A 509 -9.38 34.76 -29.91
CA GLU A 509 -8.57 35.99 -29.83
C GLU A 509 -7.05 35.86 -30.04
N ARG A 510 -6.43 34.67 -30.11
CA ARG A 510 -4.95 34.62 -30.09
C ARG A 510 -4.30 33.50 -30.89
N ILE A 511 -3.95 33.81 -32.14
CA ILE A 511 -2.79 33.21 -32.82
C ILE A 511 -1.96 34.33 -33.45
N VAL A 512 -0.77 34.59 -32.92
CA VAL A 512 0.29 35.31 -33.65
C VAL A 512 1.58 34.48 -33.58
N PHE A 513 2.10 34.16 -34.75
CA PHE A 513 3.28 33.33 -34.96
C PHE A 513 4.55 33.92 -34.32
N ARG A 514 5.34 33.07 -33.66
CA ARG A 514 6.74 33.35 -33.31
C ARG A 514 7.66 33.02 -34.50
N ARG A 515 8.51 33.97 -34.89
CA ARG A 515 9.77 33.69 -35.63
C ARG A 515 10.98 33.63 -34.68
N PRO A 516 12.09 32.98 -35.07
CA PRO A 516 13.14 32.55 -34.15
C PRO A 516 14.29 33.56 -33.99
N ARG A 517 14.83 33.54 -32.76
CA ARG A 517 16.21 33.83 -32.33
C ARG A 517 16.84 35.16 -32.77
N LEU A 518 16.88 36.09 -31.82
CA LEU A 518 18.01 37.01 -31.65
C LEU A 518 18.31 37.16 -30.15
N ARG A 519 19.28 36.38 -29.67
CA ARG A 519 19.98 36.67 -28.42
C ARG A 519 20.92 37.85 -28.71
N LYS A 520 20.61 39.03 -28.17
CA LYS A 520 21.63 40.05 -27.88
C LYS A 520 21.60 40.38 -26.40
N ARG A 521 22.69 40.05 -25.72
CA ARG A 521 23.07 40.56 -24.40
C ARG A 521 23.13 42.08 -24.49
N ILE A 522 22.10 42.76 -24.00
CA ILE A 522 22.17 44.19 -23.71
C ILE A 522 22.41 44.34 -22.21
N ARG A 523 23.67 44.63 -21.85
CA ARG A 523 24.01 45.19 -20.54
C ARG A 523 23.38 46.58 -20.47
N MET A 524 22.21 46.72 -19.84
CA MET A 524 21.65 48.04 -19.55
C MET A 524 22.50 48.71 -18.46
N ARG A 525 23.38 49.64 -18.86
CA ARG A 525 23.88 50.70 -17.97
C ARG A 525 22.68 51.50 -17.46
N ARG A 526 22.31 51.36 -16.18
CA ARG A 526 21.25 52.15 -15.55
C ARG A 526 21.86 53.34 -14.82
N SER A 527 21.93 54.49 -15.48
CA SER A 527 21.89 55.78 -14.79
C SER A 527 20.47 55.98 -14.24
N ARG A 528 20.30 55.85 -12.92
CA ARG A 528 19.00 56.07 -12.24
C ARG A 528 18.81 57.56 -12.00
N ARG A 529 18.39 58.34 -13.00
CA ARG A 529 17.81 59.67 -12.71
C ARG A 529 16.45 59.47 -12.04
N ARG A 530 16.35 59.77 -10.74
CA ARG A 530 15.08 59.76 -10.00
C ARG A 530 14.17 60.85 -10.57
N ILE A 531 13.10 60.47 -11.26
CA ILE A 531 12.09 61.42 -11.73
C ILE A 531 11.35 61.95 -10.50
N LYS A 532 11.47 63.26 -10.20
CA LYS A 532 10.65 63.93 -9.19
C LYS A 532 9.21 63.99 -9.71
N CYS A 533 8.30 63.28 -9.05
CA CYS A 533 6.87 63.28 -9.38
C CYS A 533 6.14 64.33 -8.52
N PRO A 534 5.76 65.51 -9.06
CA PRO A 534 5.03 66.53 -8.31
C PRO A 534 3.64 66.03 -7.91
N ALA A 535 3.11 66.56 -6.80
CA ALA A 535 1.78 66.24 -6.29
C ALA A 535 0.71 66.89 -7.18
N ASN A 536 -0.23 66.10 -7.69
CA ASN A 536 -1.38 66.58 -8.44
C ASN A 536 -2.43 67.25 -7.53
N LYS A 537 -2.52 66.81 -6.27
CA LYS A 537 -3.44 67.36 -5.28
C LYS A 537 -2.76 67.42 -3.92
N VAL A 538 -2.81 68.57 -3.27
CA VAL A 538 -2.41 68.72 -1.86
C VAL A 538 -3.68 68.84 -1.03
N ILE A 539 -3.88 67.91 -0.11
CA ILE A 539 -5.00 67.96 0.84
C ILE A 539 -4.46 68.60 2.12
N ALA A 540 -4.85 69.86 2.30
CA ALA A 540 -4.44 70.68 3.42
C ALA A 540 -5.12 70.27 4.74
N ARG A 541 -4.55 70.79 5.83
CA ARG A 541 -4.80 70.41 7.22
C ARG A 541 -6.26 70.65 7.60
N ARG A 542 -6.93 69.66 8.20
CA ARG A 542 -8.14 69.91 9.02
C ARG A 542 -7.72 70.03 10.48
N ARG A 543 -8.04 71.16 11.12
CA ARG A 543 -7.71 71.43 12.52
C ARG A 543 -8.56 70.53 13.41
N THR A 544 -7.93 69.74 14.28
CA THR A 544 -8.64 68.97 15.30
C THR A 544 -8.60 69.80 16.59
N ILE A 545 -9.76 70.21 17.08
CA ILE A 545 -9.88 71.11 18.25
C ILE A 545 -10.21 70.37 19.55
N VAL A 546 -10.45 69.05 19.50
CA VAL A 546 -10.81 68.21 20.64
C VAL A 546 -10.03 66.89 20.64
N CYS A 547 -9.60 66.45 21.82
CA CYS A 547 -8.90 65.18 21.99
C CYS A 547 -9.87 64.00 21.72
N PRO A 548 -9.51 63.04 20.86
CA PRO A 548 -10.39 61.91 20.57
C PRO A 548 -10.59 60.96 21.76
N TYR A 549 -9.69 60.98 22.75
CA TYR A 549 -9.70 60.04 23.87
C TYR A 549 -10.40 60.59 25.12
N CYS A 550 -10.23 61.87 25.44
CA CYS A 550 -10.80 62.48 26.65
C CYS A 550 -11.62 63.75 26.37
N LYS A 551 -11.86 64.09 25.10
CA LYS A 551 -12.63 65.25 24.63
C LYS A 551 -12.14 66.64 25.08
N SER A 552 -11.03 66.71 25.81
CA SER A 552 -10.35 67.95 26.19
C SER A 552 -10.01 68.84 25.00
N ARG A 553 -10.12 70.16 25.19
CA ARG A 553 -9.67 71.19 24.24
C ARG A 553 -8.19 71.58 24.45
N GLU A 554 -7.57 71.12 25.53
CA GLU A 554 -6.16 71.37 25.83
C GLU A 554 -5.24 70.46 25.00
N ILE A 555 -4.96 70.90 23.79
CA ILE A 555 -4.25 70.12 22.80
C ILE A 555 -3.03 70.90 22.33
N TYR A 556 -1.85 70.31 22.54
CA TYR A 556 -0.61 70.81 22.01
C TYR A 556 -0.35 70.28 20.60
N LYS A 557 0.01 71.18 19.69
CA LYS A 557 0.49 70.81 18.35
C LYS A 557 1.95 70.36 18.45
N TRP A 558 2.17 69.06 18.34
CA TRP A 558 3.50 68.46 18.41
C TRP A 558 4.33 68.65 17.13
N GLY A 559 3.67 68.84 15.98
CA GLY A 559 4.36 69.23 14.74
C GLY A 559 3.72 68.67 13.46
N PRO A 560 4.07 69.25 12.30
CA PRO A 560 3.51 68.86 11.02
C PRO A 560 4.07 67.52 10.53
N ARG A 561 3.23 66.78 9.81
CA ARG A 561 3.60 65.60 9.04
C ARG A 561 2.93 65.66 7.68
N SER A 562 3.52 65.01 6.70
CA SER A 562 2.90 64.80 5.41
C SER A 562 3.01 63.34 4.98
N LYS A 563 2.10 62.92 4.12
CA LYS A 563 2.15 61.64 3.44
C LYS A 563 1.82 61.82 1.97
N THR A 564 2.73 61.40 1.10
CA THR A 564 2.48 61.33 -0.34
C THR A 564 2.02 59.93 -0.73
N VAL A 565 0.89 59.85 -1.43
CA VAL A 565 0.34 58.63 -2.03
C VAL A 565 0.46 58.72 -3.55
N TYR A 566 1.04 57.70 -4.17
CA TYR A 566 1.20 57.58 -5.62
C TYR A 566 0.16 56.60 -6.15
N ASP A 567 -0.71 57.05 -7.06
CA ASP A 567 -1.80 56.23 -7.57
C ASP A 567 -2.03 56.44 -9.07
N LEU A 568 -2.96 55.68 -9.64
CA LEU A 568 -3.51 55.87 -10.97
C LEU A 568 -5.00 56.22 -10.86
N LYS A 569 -5.42 57.27 -11.55
CA LYS A 569 -6.83 57.67 -11.64
C LYS A 569 -7.37 57.28 -13.01
N PHE A 570 -8.46 56.51 -12.99
CA PHE A 570 -9.19 56.08 -14.17
C PHE A 570 -10.28 57.11 -14.52
N SER A 571 -10.46 57.35 -15.81
CA SER A 571 -11.54 58.14 -16.38
C SER A 571 -11.93 57.55 -17.73
N PRO A 572 -13.11 57.88 -18.29
CA PRO A 572 -13.49 57.44 -19.63
C PRO A 572 -12.45 57.79 -20.71
N ALA A 573 -11.80 58.96 -20.58
CA ALA A 573 -10.75 59.42 -21.49
C ALA A 573 -9.36 58.78 -21.25
N GLY A 574 -9.25 57.84 -20.32
CA GLY A 574 -8.02 57.08 -20.07
C GLY A 574 -7.51 57.11 -18.63
N VAL A 575 -6.26 56.69 -18.47
CA VAL A 575 -5.59 56.49 -17.17
C VAL A 575 -4.46 57.49 -17.01
N LYS A 576 -4.41 58.19 -15.87
CA LYS A 576 -3.33 59.13 -15.56
C LYS A 576 -2.70 58.91 -14.19
N ARG A 577 -1.42 59.26 -14.07
CA ARG A 577 -0.74 59.33 -12.76
C ARG A 577 -1.45 60.35 -11.88
N TRP A 578 -1.71 59.95 -10.64
CA TRP A 578 -2.36 60.79 -9.63
C TRP A 578 -1.63 60.71 -8.30
N VAL A 579 -0.89 61.77 -7.96
CA VAL A 579 -0.10 61.88 -6.73
C VAL A 579 -0.81 62.82 -5.77
N VAL A 580 -1.14 62.33 -4.57
CA VAL A 580 -1.81 63.14 -3.53
C VAL A 580 -0.87 63.33 -2.34
N ASN A 581 -0.62 64.57 -1.93
CA ASN A 581 0.11 64.89 -0.70
C ASN A 581 -0.89 65.28 0.39
N TYR A 582 -0.97 64.47 1.43
CA TYR A 582 -1.80 64.73 2.60
C TYR A 582 -0.97 65.38 3.68
N GLN A 583 -1.37 66.56 4.15
CA GLN A 583 -0.71 67.26 5.23
C GLN A 583 -1.56 67.20 6.51
N PHE A 584 -0.97 66.76 7.62
CA PHE A 584 -1.67 66.60 8.88
C PHE A 584 -0.75 66.88 10.07
N ASP A 585 -1.34 67.34 11.17
CA ASP A 585 -0.60 67.65 12.39
C ASP A 585 -0.68 66.49 13.40
N ARG A 586 0.41 66.24 14.11
CA ARG A 586 0.41 65.40 15.31
C ARG A 586 0.07 66.26 16.52
N HIS A 587 -0.81 65.74 17.36
CA HIS A 587 -1.31 66.43 18.54
C HIS A 587 -0.99 65.63 19.80
N LYS A 588 -0.76 66.29 20.93
CA LYS A 588 -0.65 65.68 22.26
C LYS A 588 -1.65 66.36 23.19
N CYS A 589 -2.49 65.59 23.86
CA CYS A 589 -3.43 66.15 24.83
C CYS A 589 -2.69 66.43 26.16
N TRP A 590 -2.92 67.60 26.77
CA TRP A 590 -2.31 67.92 28.06
C TRP A 590 -2.97 67.21 29.24
N GLN A 591 -4.27 66.91 29.15
CA GLN A 591 -5.02 66.20 30.19
C GLN A 591 -4.68 64.70 30.21
N CYS A 592 -4.86 63.98 29.11
CA CYS A 592 -4.65 62.52 29.09
C CYS A 592 -3.26 62.09 28.58
N LYS A 593 -2.37 63.04 28.24
CA LYS A 593 -0.99 62.86 27.71
C LYS A 593 -0.85 62.02 26.41
N LYS A 594 -1.94 61.46 25.87
CA LYS A 594 -1.94 60.66 24.64
C LYS A 594 -1.64 61.51 23.41
N THR A 595 -0.82 60.96 22.51
CA THR A 595 -0.52 61.54 21.20
C THR A 595 -1.49 60.98 20.16
N PHE A 596 -2.06 61.84 19.32
CA PHE A 596 -2.98 61.44 18.27
C PHE A 596 -2.77 62.21 16.96
N MET A 597 -3.31 61.64 15.90
CA MET A 597 -3.47 62.26 14.59
C MET A 597 -4.97 62.28 14.29
N PRO A 598 -5.44 63.08 13.30
CA PRO A 598 -6.83 63.00 12.86
C PRO A 598 -7.26 61.54 12.63
N GLN A 599 -8.38 61.13 13.25
CA GLN A 599 -8.80 59.71 13.30
C GLN A 599 -9.15 59.15 11.91
N ARG A 600 -9.76 59.97 11.04
CA ARG A 600 -10.07 59.59 9.67
C ARG A 600 -8.87 59.88 8.77
N LYS A 601 -8.15 58.82 8.40
CA LYS A 601 -7.07 58.88 7.41
C LYS A 601 -7.64 58.46 6.05
N PRO A 602 -7.78 59.37 5.06
CA PRO A 602 -8.18 59.01 3.69
C PRO A 602 -7.07 58.28 2.91
N TRP A 603 -6.07 57.71 3.60
CA TRP A 603 -4.94 57.00 3.00
C TRP A 603 -4.61 55.74 3.80
N THR A 604 -4.21 54.68 3.11
CA THR A 604 -3.77 53.42 3.73
C THR A 604 -2.35 53.55 4.31
N ARG A 605 -1.81 52.51 4.95
CA ARG A 605 -0.38 52.49 5.36
C ARG A 605 0.56 52.47 4.15
N SER A 606 0.11 52.03 2.98
CA SER A 606 0.89 51.99 1.74
C SER A 606 1.32 53.38 1.26
N LYS A 607 2.43 53.43 0.52
CA LYS A 607 2.85 54.60 -0.28
C LYS A 607 2.08 54.68 -1.61
N TYR A 608 1.44 53.59 -2.00
CA TYR A 608 0.76 53.42 -3.27
C TYR A 608 -0.74 53.27 -3.06
N GLY A 609 -1.53 53.91 -3.92
CA GLY A 609 -2.99 53.82 -3.89
C GLY A 609 -3.55 52.60 -4.61
N ASP A 610 -4.85 52.39 -4.47
CA ASP A 610 -5.53 51.16 -4.91
C ASP A 610 -5.64 51.06 -6.43
N GLY A 611 -5.76 52.18 -7.13
CA GLY A 611 -5.84 52.20 -8.60
C GLY A 611 -4.57 51.64 -9.25
N LEU A 612 -3.40 52.02 -8.72
CA LEU A 612 -2.11 51.51 -9.14
C LEU A 612 -1.95 50.02 -8.79
N ILE A 613 -2.33 49.61 -7.59
CA ILE A 613 -2.26 48.21 -7.15
C ILE A 613 -3.11 47.33 -8.08
N ARG A 614 -4.37 47.73 -8.34
CA ARG A 614 -5.30 47.02 -9.24
C ARG A 614 -4.74 46.94 -10.66
N SER A 615 -4.19 48.04 -11.18
CA SER A 615 -3.56 48.06 -12.51
C SER A 615 -2.41 47.06 -12.63
N VAL A 616 -1.54 47.01 -11.63
CA VAL A 616 -0.40 46.06 -11.64
C VAL A 616 -0.88 44.62 -11.52
N VAL A 617 -1.91 44.36 -10.71
CA VAL A 617 -2.51 43.01 -10.61
C VAL A 617 -3.16 42.61 -11.93
N PHE A 618 -3.95 43.48 -12.54
CA PHE A 618 -4.54 43.29 -13.87
C PHE A 618 -3.46 42.96 -14.92
N LEU A 619 -2.41 43.78 -15.03
CA LEU A 619 -1.31 43.54 -15.96
C LEU A 619 -0.61 42.19 -15.74
N THR A 620 -0.47 41.74 -14.49
CA THR A 620 0.32 40.54 -14.16
C THR A 620 -0.48 39.24 -14.09
N ILE A 621 -1.77 39.31 -13.79
CA ILE A 621 -2.65 38.16 -13.66
C ILE A 621 -3.52 38.00 -14.90
N ASP A 622 -4.25 39.04 -15.29
CA ASP A 622 -5.18 39.00 -16.40
C ASP A 622 -4.45 39.05 -17.75
N LEU A 623 -3.58 40.04 -17.93
CA LEU A 623 -2.78 40.18 -19.16
C LEU A 623 -1.50 39.33 -19.17
N GLN A 624 -1.20 38.61 -18.08
CA GLN A 624 -0.08 37.67 -17.94
C GLN A 624 1.31 38.28 -18.27
N ILE A 625 1.47 39.58 -18.10
CA ILE A 625 2.74 40.27 -18.31
C ILE A 625 3.68 40.00 -17.13
N SER A 626 4.96 39.76 -17.41
CA SER A 626 5.95 39.52 -16.35
C SER A 626 6.02 40.70 -15.37
N GLN A 627 6.29 40.43 -14.09
CA GLN A 627 6.36 41.49 -13.05
C GLN A 627 7.37 42.59 -13.40
N GLN A 628 8.48 42.23 -14.05
CA GLN A 628 9.50 43.18 -14.50
C GLN A 628 8.99 44.04 -15.65
N ALA A 629 8.26 43.45 -16.60
CA ALA A 629 7.66 44.18 -17.71
C ALA A 629 6.52 45.10 -17.23
N ALA A 630 5.68 44.65 -16.29
CA ALA A 630 4.65 45.49 -15.66
C ALA A 630 5.28 46.69 -14.93
N ALA A 631 6.35 46.48 -14.14
CA ALA A 631 7.08 47.57 -13.50
C ALA A 631 7.73 48.53 -14.50
N LYS A 632 8.25 48.02 -15.62
CA LYS A 632 8.81 48.81 -16.72
C LYS A 632 7.72 49.66 -17.39
N LEU A 633 6.56 49.08 -17.68
CA LEU A 633 5.40 49.76 -18.27
C LEU A 633 4.96 50.90 -17.37
N ILE A 634 4.74 50.64 -16.07
CA ILE A 634 4.34 51.67 -15.11
C ILE A 634 5.36 52.81 -15.03
N ARG A 635 6.65 52.50 -15.13
CA ARG A 635 7.71 53.51 -15.20
C ARG A 635 7.65 54.33 -16.49
N GLN A 636 7.51 53.68 -17.63
CA GLN A 636 7.54 54.36 -18.94
C GLN A 636 6.32 55.24 -19.16
N PHE A 637 5.12 54.75 -18.83
CA PHE A 637 3.87 55.49 -19.06
C PHE A 637 3.55 56.48 -17.95
N PHE A 638 3.88 56.17 -16.69
CA PHE A 638 3.47 56.98 -15.55
C PHE A 638 4.63 57.61 -14.78
N GLY A 639 5.88 57.32 -15.12
CA GLY A 639 7.05 57.85 -14.41
C GLY A 639 7.21 57.29 -12.98
N LEU A 640 6.50 56.22 -12.63
CA LEU A 640 6.51 55.62 -11.30
C LEU A 640 7.52 54.46 -11.24
N ASP A 641 8.60 54.68 -10.48
CA ASP A 641 9.63 53.66 -10.28
C ASP A 641 9.17 52.58 -9.28
N LEU A 642 8.60 51.50 -9.81
CA LEU A 642 8.33 50.29 -9.04
C LEU A 642 9.55 49.36 -9.01
N THR A 643 9.84 48.82 -7.82
CA THR A 643 10.76 47.67 -7.66
C THR A 643 9.99 46.36 -7.83
N GLY A 644 10.69 45.27 -8.17
CA GLY A 644 10.06 43.93 -8.19
C GLY A 644 9.43 43.57 -6.84
N GLU A 645 10.04 43.98 -5.74
CA GLU A 645 9.50 43.83 -4.38
C GLU A 645 8.17 44.59 -4.20
N SER A 646 8.03 45.78 -4.79
CA SER A 646 6.80 46.57 -4.73
C SER A 646 5.65 45.84 -5.44
N VAL A 647 5.91 45.29 -6.62
CA VAL A 647 4.94 44.48 -7.38
C VAL A 647 4.54 43.23 -6.59
N GLY A 648 5.52 42.53 -5.98
CA GLY A 648 5.25 41.40 -5.09
C GLY A 648 4.37 41.77 -3.89
N ARG A 649 4.61 42.94 -3.27
CA ARG A 649 3.79 43.46 -2.17
C ARG A 649 2.37 43.78 -2.62
N PHE A 650 2.19 44.34 -3.82
CA PHE A 650 0.85 44.61 -4.39
C PHE A 650 0.05 43.33 -4.57
N LYS A 651 0.67 42.26 -5.08
CA LYS A 651 0.03 40.95 -5.19
C LYS A 651 -0.38 40.39 -3.81
N LYS A 652 0.46 40.54 -2.79
CA LYS A 652 0.13 40.14 -1.40
C LYS A 652 -1.06 40.92 -0.85
N THR A 653 -1.10 42.23 -1.08
CA THR A 653 -2.21 43.10 -0.66
C THR A 653 -3.52 42.70 -1.36
N ALA A 654 -3.47 42.46 -2.68
CA ALA A 654 -4.64 42.00 -3.42
C ALA A 654 -5.11 40.61 -2.99
N ALA A 655 -4.19 39.67 -2.76
CA ALA A 655 -4.54 38.34 -2.25
C ALA A 655 -5.26 38.41 -0.90
N ALA A 656 -4.76 39.23 0.04
CA ALA A 656 -5.42 39.44 1.33
C ALA A 656 -6.82 40.04 1.19
N PHE A 657 -7.01 40.95 0.23
CA PHE A 657 -8.32 41.55 -0.07
C PHE A 657 -9.31 40.52 -0.63
N TYR A 658 -8.87 39.65 -1.55
CA TYR A 658 -9.72 38.64 -2.19
C TYR A 658 -9.85 37.33 -1.42
N GLU A 659 -9.23 37.19 -0.24
CA GLU A 659 -9.28 35.96 0.58
C GLU A 659 -10.73 35.53 0.92
N GLY A 660 -11.61 36.49 1.22
CA GLY A 660 -13.02 36.22 1.47
C GLY A 660 -13.74 35.64 0.23
N THR A 661 -13.48 36.25 -0.94
CA THR A 661 -14.01 35.78 -2.23
C THR A 661 -13.50 34.39 -2.56
N TYR A 662 -12.19 34.15 -2.42
CA TYR A 662 -11.57 32.83 -2.62
C TYR A 662 -12.26 31.74 -1.79
N LYS A 663 -12.47 31.98 -0.49
CA LYS A 663 -13.15 31.03 0.39
C LYS A 663 -14.60 30.79 -0.01
N LYS A 664 -15.31 31.83 -0.50
CA LYS A 664 -16.69 31.70 -0.99
C LYS A 664 -16.76 30.83 -2.23
N ILE A 665 -15.89 31.06 -3.22
CA ILE A 665 -15.79 30.25 -4.44
C ILE A 665 -15.47 28.80 -4.10
N LEU A 666 -14.46 28.56 -3.24
CA LEU A 666 -14.10 27.20 -2.83
C LEU A 666 -15.26 26.46 -2.16
N ARG A 667 -15.99 27.12 -1.24
CA ARG A 667 -17.18 26.53 -0.62
C ARG A 667 -18.28 26.22 -1.64
N THR A 668 -18.44 27.05 -2.65
CA THR A 668 -19.42 26.87 -3.72
C THR A 668 -19.10 25.61 -4.52
N ILE A 669 -17.83 25.41 -4.89
CA ILE A 669 -17.38 24.18 -5.58
C ILE A 669 -17.57 22.95 -4.68
N VAL A 670 -17.14 23.01 -3.42
CA VAL A 670 -17.20 21.86 -2.48
C VAL A 670 -18.65 21.46 -2.13
N LYS A 671 -19.60 22.39 -2.17
CA LYS A 671 -21.02 22.10 -1.95
C LYS A 671 -21.78 21.84 -3.26
N GLY A 672 -21.13 22.01 -4.41
CA GLY A 672 -21.74 21.85 -5.71
C GLY A 672 -21.96 20.37 -6.10
N PRO A 673 -22.77 20.13 -7.14
CA PRO A 673 -23.05 18.78 -7.63
C PRO A 673 -21.91 18.17 -8.46
N LEU A 674 -21.00 19.01 -8.96
CA LEU A 674 -19.93 18.62 -9.89
C LEU A 674 -18.64 19.38 -9.55
N ALA A 675 -17.51 18.67 -9.54
CA ALA A 675 -16.19 19.27 -9.44
C ALA A 675 -15.19 18.55 -10.35
N HIS A 676 -14.51 19.31 -11.20
CA HIS A 676 -13.33 18.89 -11.93
C HIS A 676 -12.09 19.13 -11.06
N VAL A 677 -11.19 18.16 -11.01
CA VAL A 677 -9.92 18.26 -10.29
C VAL A 677 -8.76 17.82 -11.18
N ASP A 678 -7.69 18.61 -11.17
CA ASP A 678 -6.46 18.31 -11.91
C ASP A 678 -5.26 18.97 -11.20
N GLU A 679 -4.05 18.51 -11.52
CA GLU A 679 -2.83 19.04 -10.96
C GLU A 679 -1.69 19.16 -11.96
N THR A 680 -1.06 20.34 -11.97
CA THR A 680 0.10 20.62 -12.82
C THR A 680 1.35 20.83 -11.99
N LYS A 681 2.45 20.22 -12.42
CA LYS A 681 3.76 20.40 -11.80
C LYS A 681 4.29 21.81 -12.08
N ALA A 682 4.72 22.50 -11.03
CA ALA A 682 5.38 23.80 -11.08
C ALA A 682 6.76 23.76 -10.41
N SER A 683 7.61 24.78 -10.68
CA SER A 683 8.88 24.99 -9.98
C SER A 683 8.82 26.30 -9.19
N LEU A 684 8.93 26.21 -7.87
CA LEU A 684 8.96 27.34 -6.94
C LEU A 684 10.34 27.42 -6.31
N ASN A 685 11.14 28.45 -6.62
CA ASN A 685 12.50 28.63 -6.09
C ASN A 685 13.41 27.39 -6.28
N GLY A 686 13.35 26.73 -7.45
CA GLY A 686 14.10 25.50 -7.73
C GLY A 686 13.52 24.24 -7.08
N ARG A 687 12.43 24.37 -6.32
CA ARG A 687 11.70 23.25 -5.71
C ARG A 687 10.45 22.93 -6.54
N SER A 688 10.30 21.69 -7.01
CA SER A 688 9.02 21.17 -7.54
C SER A 688 7.87 21.38 -6.55
N ALA A 689 6.75 21.87 -7.05
CA ALA A 689 5.46 21.98 -6.36
C ALA A 689 4.36 21.58 -7.34
N TYR A 690 3.13 21.52 -6.86
CA TYR A 690 1.96 21.22 -7.68
C TYR A 690 0.94 22.33 -7.49
N VAL A 691 0.46 22.86 -8.61
CA VAL A 691 -0.69 23.76 -8.66
C VAL A 691 -1.89 22.87 -8.95
N TRP A 692 -2.79 22.79 -7.99
CA TRP A 692 -4.04 22.07 -8.09
C TRP A 692 -5.12 23.02 -8.56
N VAL A 693 -6.03 22.51 -9.39
CA VAL A 693 -7.23 23.21 -9.80
C VAL A 693 -8.45 22.43 -9.34
N LEU A 694 -9.42 23.15 -8.80
CA LEU A 694 -10.79 22.69 -8.61
C LEU A 694 -11.69 23.60 -9.43
N ALA A 695 -12.51 23.03 -10.28
CA ALA A 695 -13.41 23.81 -11.14
C ALA A 695 -14.80 23.20 -11.20
N ASN A 696 -15.81 24.03 -11.41
CA ASN A 696 -17.12 23.62 -11.92
C ASN A 696 -17.44 24.48 -13.15
N GLN A 697 -18.68 24.47 -13.63
CA GLN A 697 -19.09 25.22 -14.83
C GLN A 697 -18.87 26.74 -14.70
N GLU A 698 -18.93 27.30 -13.49
CA GLU A 698 -18.92 28.75 -13.27
C GLU A 698 -17.71 29.26 -12.48
N ASN A 699 -17.02 28.38 -11.75
CA ASN A 699 -16.07 28.75 -10.72
C ASN A 699 -14.78 27.93 -10.82
N VAL A 700 -13.65 28.59 -10.57
CA VAL A 700 -12.32 27.94 -10.53
C VAL A 700 -11.54 28.39 -9.29
N VAL A 701 -10.86 27.43 -8.66
CA VAL A 701 -9.97 27.65 -7.52
C VAL A 701 -8.64 26.96 -7.77
N TYR A 702 -7.56 27.73 -7.62
CA TYR A 702 -6.20 27.19 -7.64
C TYR A 702 -5.60 27.18 -6.24
N PHE A 703 -4.90 26.10 -5.89
CA PHE A 703 -4.09 26.06 -4.67
C PHE A 703 -2.77 25.33 -4.88
N VAL A 704 -1.76 25.73 -4.13
CA VAL A 704 -0.41 25.14 -4.20
C VAL A 704 -0.24 24.07 -3.12
N SER A 705 0.45 23.00 -3.48
CA SER A 705 0.94 21.95 -2.57
C SER A 705 2.40 21.62 -2.89
N GLU A 706 3.21 21.32 -1.88
CA GLU A 706 4.59 20.86 -2.05
C GLU A 706 4.68 19.38 -2.45
N SER A 707 3.60 18.62 -2.23
CA SER A 707 3.47 17.19 -2.54
C SER A 707 2.30 16.92 -3.49
N ARG A 708 2.45 15.87 -4.31
CA ARG A 708 1.37 15.30 -5.14
C ARG A 708 0.53 14.27 -4.35
N GLU A 709 0.79 14.07 -3.05
CA GLU A 709 0.17 13.05 -2.18
C GLU A 709 -1.24 13.33 -1.72
N GLY A 710 -1.80 14.46 -2.15
CA GLY A 710 -3.23 14.66 -2.08
C GLY A 710 -3.82 14.92 -0.70
N ALA A 711 -3.03 14.87 0.38
CA ALA A 711 -3.53 15.12 1.75
C ALA A 711 -4.32 16.44 1.85
N LYS A 712 -3.85 17.49 1.16
CA LYS A 712 -4.53 18.79 1.12
C LYS A 712 -5.85 18.76 0.33
N VAL A 713 -5.91 18.10 -0.83
CA VAL A 713 -7.15 17.98 -1.62
C VAL A 713 -8.15 17.05 -0.94
N HIS A 714 -7.69 16.00 -0.26
CA HIS A 714 -8.53 15.16 0.61
C HIS A 714 -9.20 15.96 1.72
N ALA A 715 -8.45 16.83 2.40
CA ALA A 715 -9.02 17.69 3.43
C ALA A 715 -10.06 18.67 2.85
N ILE A 716 -9.81 19.22 1.66
CA ILE A 716 -10.72 20.17 0.98
C ILE A 716 -12.02 19.48 0.53
N LEU A 717 -11.93 18.30 -0.07
CA LEU A 717 -13.07 17.57 -0.63
C LEU A 717 -13.69 16.56 0.35
N LYS A 718 -13.32 16.60 1.63
CA LYS A 718 -13.84 15.66 2.65
C LYS A 718 -15.38 15.68 2.73
N GLU A 719 -15.98 16.85 2.52
CA GLU A 719 -17.43 17.07 2.59
C GLU A 719 -18.10 17.06 1.21
N PHE A 720 -17.35 16.86 0.12
CA PHE A 720 -17.89 16.85 -1.23
C PHE A 720 -18.70 15.58 -1.48
N LYS A 721 -19.94 15.73 -1.92
CA LYS A 721 -20.88 14.64 -2.18
C LYS A 721 -21.34 14.53 -3.64
N GLY A 722 -20.88 15.45 -4.49
CA GLY A 722 -21.18 15.45 -5.92
C GLY A 722 -20.34 14.45 -6.72
N ILE A 723 -20.35 14.61 -8.04
CA ILE A 723 -19.54 13.81 -8.97
C ILE A 723 -18.17 14.47 -9.12
N LEU A 724 -17.10 13.73 -8.84
CA LEU A 724 -15.73 14.18 -9.03
C LEU A 724 -15.21 13.76 -10.40
N VAL A 725 -14.90 14.73 -11.26
CA VAL A 725 -14.30 14.50 -12.58
C VAL A 725 -12.78 14.65 -12.46
N SER A 726 -12.04 13.60 -12.78
CA SER A 726 -10.58 13.56 -12.63
C SER A 726 -9.91 12.71 -13.70
N ASP A 727 -8.59 12.81 -13.83
CA ASP A 727 -7.82 11.88 -14.67
C ASP A 727 -7.71 10.47 -14.02
N PHE A 728 -6.87 9.62 -14.61
CA PHE A 728 -6.61 8.27 -14.10
C PHE A 728 -5.53 8.23 -13.01
N TYR A 729 -5.24 9.36 -12.36
CA TYR A 729 -4.30 9.38 -11.26
C TYR A 729 -4.89 8.63 -10.06
N SER A 730 -4.16 7.62 -9.57
CA SER A 730 -4.62 6.68 -8.53
C SER A 730 -4.96 7.33 -7.19
N LEU A 731 -4.51 8.55 -6.93
CA LEU A 731 -4.95 9.33 -5.78
C LEU A 731 -6.46 9.58 -5.83
N TYR A 732 -7.04 9.82 -7.00
CA TYR A 732 -8.47 10.14 -7.08
C TYR A 732 -9.34 8.94 -6.73
N ASP A 733 -8.85 7.72 -6.90
CA ASP A 733 -9.57 6.49 -6.56
C ASP A 733 -9.79 6.29 -5.04
N SER A 734 -9.13 7.08 -4.16
CA SER A 734 -9.33 7.00 -2.71
C SER A 734 -10.48 7.88 -2.19
N PHE A 735 -11.09 8.72 -3.04
CA PHE A 735 -12.22 9.56 -2.64
C PHE A 735 -13.54 8.76 -2.62
N GLY A 736 -14.27 8.83 -1.51
CA GLY A 736 -15.53 8.10 -1.30
C GLY A 736 -16.77 8.75 -1.94
N CYS A 737 -16.62 9.50 -3.02
CA CYS A 737 -17.72 10.11 -3.78
C CYS A 737 -17.88 9.43 -5.16
N PRO A 738 -19.03 9.59 -5.84
CA PRO A 738 -19.17 9.19 -7.24
C PRO A 738 -18.09 9.85 -8.11
N GLN A 739 -17.55 9.11 -9.08
CA GLN A 739 -16.46 9.58 -9.92
C GLN A 739 -16.76 9.38 -11.39
N GLN A 740 -16.33 10.35 -12.20
CA GLN A 740 -16.24 10.22 -13.63
C GLN A 740 -14.79 10.46 -14.05
N LYS A 741 -14.27 9.60 -14.92
CA LYS A 741 -12.94 9.83 -15.50
C LYS A 741 -13.04 10.82 -16.65
N CYS A 742 -12.07 11.71 -16.74
CA CYS A 742 -12.02 12.75 -17.74
C CYS A 742 -11.80 12.13 -19.13
N LEU A 743 -12.83 12.22 -19.98
CA LEU A 743 -12.82 11.63 -21.32
C LEU A 743 -11.72 12.20 -22.22
N ILE A 744 -11.37 13.48 -22.04
CA ILE A 744 -10.28 14.12 -22.79
C ILE A 744 -8.91 13.54 -22.40
N HIS A 745 -8.70 13.22 -21.12
CA HIS A 745 -7.48 12.53 -20.70
C HIS A 745 -7.43 11.12 -21.27
N LEU A 746 -8.55 10.38 -21.24
CA LEU A 746 -8.65 9.05 -21.83
C LEU A 746 -8.36 9.08 -23.35
N MET A 747 -8.97 10.02 -24.07
CA MET A 747 -8.76 10.19 -25.51
C MET A 747 -7.28 10.46 -25.81
N ARG A 748 -6.62 11.35 -25.05
CA ARG A 748 -5.20 11.65 -25.23
C ARG A 748 -4.30 10.43 -24.96
N ASP A 749 -4.60 9.67 -23.91
CA ASP A 749 -3.86 8.44 -23.59
C ASP A 749 -4.02 7.39 -24.71
N LEU A 750 -5.26 7.14 -25.16
CA LEU A 750 -5.56 6.22 -26.27
C LEU A 750 -4.88 6.65 -27.58
N ASN A 751 -4.88 7.96 -27.85
CA ASN A 751 -4.22 8.54 -29.02
C ASN A 751 -2.70 8.32 -28.98
N ASP A 752 -2.08 8.63 -27.84
CA ASP A 752 -0.64 8.49 -27.64
C ASP A 752 -0.19 7.02 -27.73
N ASP A 753 -0.99 6.10 -27.19
CA ASP A 753 -0.71 4.65 -27.25
C ASP A 753 -0.82 4.15 -28.70
N LEU A 754 -1.86 4.54 -29.44
CA LEU A 754 -2.02 4.15 -30.84
C LEU A 754 -0.92 4.71 -31.75
N LEU A 755 -0.45 5.94 -31.49
CA LEU A 755 0.68 6.52 -32.23
C LEU A 755 2.01 5.79 -31.95
N ARG A 756 2.16 5.17 -30.78
CA ARG A 756 3.35 4.37 -30.44
C ARG A 756 3.28 2.98 -31.04
N GLU A 757 2.09 2.39 -31.09
CA GLU A 757 1.86 1.05 -31.63
C GLU A 757 0.89 1.09 -32.83
N PRO A 758 1.27 1.71 -33.96
CA PRO A 758 0.37 1.95 -35.08
C PRO A 758 -0.10 0.68 -35.81
N PHE A 759 0.46 -0.49 -35.48
CA PHE A 759 0.09 -1.78 -36.07
C PHE A 759 -0.68 -2.69 -35.09
N ASN A 760 -1.03 -2.20 -33.89
CA ASN A 760 -1.81 -2.95 -32.93
C ASN A 760 -3.31 -2.89 -33.31
N GLU A 761 -3.82 -3.94 -33.96
CA GLU A 761 -5.21 -3.98 -34.47
C GLU A 761 -6.26 -4.00 -33.35
N GLU A 762 -5.97 -4.60 -32.20
CA GLU A 762 -6.86 -4.58 -31.04
C GLU A 762 -7.01 -3.16 -30.50
N LEU A 763 -5.89 -2.44 -30.33
CA LEU A 763 -5.89 -1.06 -29.88
C LEU A 763 -6.59 -0.12 -30.90
N LYS A 764 -6.40 -0.34 -32.20
CA LYS A 764 -7.14 0.37 -33.25
C LYS A 764 -8.65 0.19 -33.11
N SER A 765 -9.10 -1.04 -32.88
CA SER A 765 -10.52 -1.35 -32.71
C SER A 765 -11.10 -0.60 -31.50
N VAL A 766 -10.40 -0.63 -30.36
CA VAL A 766 -10.79 0.11 -29.14
C VAL A 766 -10.84 1.62 -29.40
N VAL A 767 -9.80 2.19 -30.02
CA VAL A 767 -9.70 3.63 -30.31
C VAL A 767 -10.82 4.09 -31.24
N LYS A 768 -11.10 3.34 -32.32
CA LYS A 768 -12.21 3.62 -33.24
C LYS A 768 -13.57 3.51 -32.55
N GLY A 769 -13.77 2.46 -31.74
CA GLY A 769 -15.00 2.28 -30.97
C GLY A 769 -15.25 3.44 -30.00
N PHE A 770 -14.22 3.84 -29.26
CA PHE A 770 -14.30 4.98 -28.34
C PHE A 770 -14.58 6.30 -29.09
N GLY A 771 -13.86 6.57 -30.19
CA GLY A 771 -14.08 7.76 -31.01
C GLY A 771 -15.50 7.83 -31.57
N SER A 772 -16.01 6.72 -32.11
CA SER A 772 -17.36 6.60 -32.68
C SER A 772 -18.47 6.79 -31.63
N LEU A 773 -18.22 6.37 -30.38
CA LEU A 773 -19.16 6.55 -29.28
C LEU A 773 -19.18 8.00 -28.76
N VAL A 774 -18.00 8.60 -28.57
CA VAL A 774 -17.88 9.90 -27.89
C VAL A 774 -18.17 11.07 -28.82
N LYS A 775 -17.81 10.98 -30.09
CA LYS A 775 -18.01 12.07 -31.04
C LYS A 775 -19.48 12.53 -31.12
N PRO A 776 -20.49 11.66 -31.30
CA PRO A 776 -21.90 12.08 -31.33
C PRO A 776 -22.38 12.70 -30.02
N ILE A 777 -21.87 12.23 -28.88
CA ILE A 777 -22.18 12.81 -27.56
C ILE A 777 -21.67 14.24 -27.49
N VAL A 778 -20.42 14.47 -27.91
CA VAL A 778 -19.82 15.81 -27.95
C VAL A 778 -20.60 16.71 -28.92
N GLU A 779 -20.92 16.24 -30.13
CA GLU A 779 -21.74 16.97 -31.11
C GLU A 779 -23.10 17.40 -30.54
N THR A 780 -23.75 16.51 -29.79
CA THR A 780 -25.04 16.82 -29.16
C THR A 780 -24.89 17.95 -28.14
N VAL A 781 -23.88 17.87 -27.26
CA VAL A 781 -23.59 18.92 -26.28
C VAL A 781 -23.24 20.25 -26.97
N ASP A 782 -22.44 20.19 -28.03
CA ASP A 782 -22.03 21.33 -28.87
C ASP A 782 -23.23 22.08 -29.47
N SER A 783 -24.22 21.31 -29.96
CA SER A 783 -25.43 21.84 -30.58
C SER A 783 -26.40 22.49 -29.60
N THR A 784 -26.40 22.07 -28.33
CA THR A 784 -27.30 22.60 -27.30
C THR A 784 -26.83 23.93 -26.68
N ASP A 785 -25.53 24.22 -26.67
CA ASP A 785 -24.99 25.50 -26.15
C ASP A 785 -24.97 26.63 -27.20
N SER A 786 -25.17 26.31 -28.48
CA SER A 786 -25.07 27.25 -29.60
C SER A 786 -26.33 28.08 -29.88
N GLY A 787 -27.34 28.05 -28.99
CA GLY A 787 -28.34 29.11 -28.84
C GLY A 787 -28.81 29.80 -30.12
N VAL A 788 -29.20 29.04 -31.16
CA VAL A 788 -30.08 29.54 -32.20
C VAL A 788 -31.49 29.18 -31.74
N VAL A 789 -32.06 30.08 -30.94
CA VAL A 789 -33.51 30.19 -30.84
C VAL A 789 -33.96 30.68 -32.22
N SER A 790 -34.68 29.82 -32.92
CA SER A 790 -35.47 30.16 -34.11
C SER A 790 -36.44 31.31 -33.84
#